data_AF-A0A971PVK0-F1
#
_entry.id   AF-A0A971PVK0-F1
#
_cell.length_a   1.000
_cell.length_b   1.000
_cell.length_c   1.000
_cell.angle_alpha   90.00
_cell.angle_beta   90.00
_cell.angle_gamma   90.00
#
_symmetry.space_group_name_H-M   'P 1'
#
loop_
_entity.id
_entity.type
_entity.pdbx_description
1 polymer ?
#
loop_
_entity_poly.entity_id
_entity_poly.type
_entity_poly.pdbx_seq_one_letter_code
_entity_poly.pdbx_strand_id
1 'polypeptide(L)'
;YAQAYFVYDSKKSGGTTISHLRFGPHPIAAPYLVTAAQFVGVHHERLLDTLDVLDVAAPGAVVLLNTATPVDEVWTSLSRSVQDAILAKGLRLFVIDADKVARDAGLPGRTNTVLQTCFFAISGVLPRDEAIERIKSAIRHTYARRGQEIVSRNEAAVDAAVAHLHEVHVSPETRSTHEPPPLIPEHAPEFVRTVTATMMGGRGDALPVSALPVDGTFPSGTTAYEKRRISDLVAEWDPQACIQCGNCGFVCPHSVIRAKFYDQDDLDGAPETFASALLNAVGLPNTRYTLQIYTEDCTGCGLCVEACPVSPVPGSTRKAINLVDAGPRHTDGPREVAFFETIPVNDRSRVDFGTVRGTQFLEPLFEFSGACSGCGETPYLKLLSQLFGDRATIANATGCSSIYGGNLPTTPWTKNSQGRGPAWSNSLFEDNAEFGLGLQLANDLHTRLARTRLDELRDLIGPELVDAVLEAPQVRESELAAQRARVEEIQRRLETIDDPRVADLRSVIDHLVRRSIWIVGGDGWAYDIGSGGLDHVLASGRNVNVLVLDTEVYSNTGGQSSKATPLGAVAKFAAAGKTVAKKDLALQAIAYGSVYVARVAMGADAQQTLRAFREAEAYEGPSLIIAYSHCIAHGIEMSEGLNQQQRAVRSGHWPLVRYDPVVRDAGGNPFQLDSPRPSIPLSDYIYRELRYRMLRNANPEEAERLLELAQESVNQRWAVYEEMATRSAAQFTPDARKSRSWT
;
A
#
# COMPACT_ATOMS: atom_id res chain seq x y z
N TYR A 1 -34.06 24.94 -4.50
CA TYR A 1 -33.50 23.69 -5.03
C TYR A 1 -32.03 23.62 -4.70
N ALA A 2 -31.51 22.41 -4.45
CA ALA A 2 -30.10 22.15 -4.20
C ALA A 2 -29.64 20.97 -5.06
N GLN A 3 -28.43 21.05 -5.60
CA GLN A 3 -27.75 19.98 -6.33
C GLN A 3 -26.35 19.81 -5.76
N ALA A 4 -25.91 18.57 -5.59
CA ALA A 4 -24.56 18.23 -5.16
C ALA A 4 -23.98 17.13 -6.04
N TYR A 5 -22.72 17.30 -6.43
CA TYR A 5 -21.93 16.28 -7.10
C TYR A 5 -20.52 16.29 -6.51
N PHE A 6 -19.93 15.12 -6.30
CA PHE A 6 -18.65 14.96 -5.63
C PHE A 6 -17.69 14.19 -6.52
N VAL A 7 -16.54 14.78 -6.81
CA VAL A 7 -15.43 14.13 -7.50
C VAL A 7 -14.45 13.64 -6.44
N TYR A 8 -14.21 12.34 -6.41
CA TYR A 8 -13.30 11.70 -5.47
C TYR A 8 -12.04 11.22 -6.19
N ASP A 9 -10.92 11.25 -5.47
CA ASP A 9 -9.68 10.60 -5.88
C ASP A 9 -9.76 9.08 -5.68
N SER A 10 -9.00 8.37 -6.50
CA SER A 10 -8.67 6.95 -6.38
C SER A 10 -7.86 6.62 -5.11
N LYS A 11 -7.04 7.57 -4.64
CA LYS A 11 -6.17 7.40 -3.47
C LYS A 11 -7.01 7.27 -2.21
N LYS A 12 -6.80 6.19 -1.45
CA LYS A 12 -7.64 5.86 -0.29
C LYS A 12 -7.33 6.69 0.97
N SER A 13 -6.21 7.39 1.02
CA SER A 13 -5.85 8.30 2.11
C SER A 13 -5.14 9.51 1.54
N GLY A 14 -5.44 10.71 2.04
CA GLY A 14 -4.85 11.96 1.56
C GLY A 14 -5.12 12.24 0.07
N GLY A 15 -6.24 11.75 -0.46
CA GLY A 15 -6.70 12.03 -1.82
C GLY A 15 -7.54 13.31 -1.86
N THR A 16 -7.59 13.96 -3.02
CA THR A 16 -8.35 15.20 -3.18
C THR A 16 -9.85 14.91 -3.35
N THR A 17 -10.72 15.74 -2.77
CA THR A 17 -12.17 15.69 -3.02
C THR A 17 -12.65 17.06 -3.48
N ILE A 18 -13.33 17.11 -4.62
CA ILE A 18 -13.90 18.35 -5.17
C ILE A 18 -15.41 18.26 -5.09
N SER A 19 -16.02 19.19 -4.35
CA SER A 19 -17.46 19.25 -4.13
C SER A 19 -18.09 20.34 -5.00
N HIS A 20 -18.98 19.94 -5.90
CA HIS A 20 -19.74 20.85 -6.76
C HIS A 20 -21.16 21.01 -6.21
N LEU A 21 -21.43 22.17 -5.61
CA LEU A 21 -22.72 22.50 -5.03
C LEU A 21 -23.39 23.62 -5.82
N ARG A 22 -24.70 23.50 -6.04
CA ARG A 22 -25.53 24.55 -6.64
C ARG A 22 -26.79 24.75 -5.82
N PHE A 23 -27.14 26.01 -5.61
CA PHE A 23 -28.36 26.42 -4.90
C PHE A 23 -29.10 27.46 -5.75
N GLY A 24 -30.42 27.37 -5.81
CA GLY A 24 -31.23 28.34 -6.56
C GLY A 24 -32.74 28.19 -6.36
N PRO A 25 -33.51 29.24 -6.67
CA PRO A 25 -34.97 29.23 -6.54
C PRO A 25 -35.66 28.38 -7.61
N HIS A 26 -34.98 28.07 -8.72
CA HIS A 26 -35.48 27.26 -9.82
C HIS A 26 -34.90 25.83 -9.81
N PRO A 27 -35.60 24.83 -10.39
CA PRO A 27 -35.05 23.50 -10.60
C PRO A 27 -33.68 23.54 -11.30
N ILE A 28 -32.72 22.76 -10.82
CA ILE A 28 -31.34 22.76 -11.32
C ILE A 28 -31.18 21.62 -12.34
N ALA A 29 -31.04 21.98 -13.62
CA ALA A 29 -30.85 21.04 -14.73
C ALA A 29 -29.42 21.10 -15.30
N ALA A 30 -28.41 20.93 -14.43
CA ALA A 30 -26.99 21.04 -14.79
C ALA A 30 -26.21 19.77 -14.42
N PRO A 31 -26.31 18.68 -15.20
CA PRO A 31 -25.62 17.41 -14.92
C PRO A 31 -24.14 17.45 -15.35
N TYR A 32 -23.44 18.54 -15.02
CA TYR A 32 -22.02 18.77 -15.33
C TYR A 32 -21.35 19.52 -14.18
N LEU A 33 -20.01 19.49 -14.14
CA LEU A 33 -19.20 20.13 -13.09
C LEU A 33 -19.39 21.65 -13.07
N VAL A 34 -19.14 22.30 -11.94
CA VAL A 34 -19.18 23.78 -11.86
C VAL A 34 -17.94 24.35 -12.54
N THR A 35 -18.15 25.22 -13.53
CA THR A 35 -17.08 25.90 -14.28
C THR A 35 -16.97 27.39 -13.97
N ALA A 36 -17.97 27.98 -13.32
CA ALA A 36 -18.02 29.38 -12.89
C ALA A 36 -18.66 29.48 -11.51
N ALA A 37 -17.84 29.29 -10.47
CA ALA A 37 -18.23 29.27 -9.07
C ALA A 37 -18.23 30.68 -8.47
N GLN A 38 -19.30 31.04 -7.76
CA GLN A 38 -19.38 32.28 -6.96
C GLN A 38 -18.65 32.16 -5.62
N PHE A 39 -18.39 30.92 -5.18
CA PHE A 39 -17.67 30.60 -3.96
C PHE A 39 -16.72 29.43 -4.22
N VAL A 40 -15.46 29.55 -3.79
CA VAL A 40 -14.47 28.47 -3.83
C VAL A 40 -13.90 28.26 -2.42
N GLY A 41 -14.01 27.04 -1.90
CA GLY A 41 -13.43 26.66 -0.61
C GLY A 41 -12.17 25.81 -0.78
N VAL A 42 -11.06 26.28 -0.22
CA VAL A 42 -9.75 25.60 -0.21
C VAL A 42 -9.45 25.17 1.22
N HIS A 43 -9.75 23.92 1.54
CA HIS A 43 -9.66 23.40 2.90
C HIS A 43 -8.25 22.94 3.31
N HIS A 44 -7.32 22.90 2.35
CA HIS A 44 -5.90 22.62 2.56
C HIS A 44 -5.09 23.53 1.65
N GLU A 45 -4.24 24.38 2.24
CA GLU A 45 -3.48 25.42 1.55
C GLU A 45 -2.62 24.89 0.39
N ARG A 46 -1.95 23.75 0.58
CA ARG A 46 -1.06 23.15 -0.42
C ARG A 46 -1.73 22.82 -1.75
N LEU A 47 -3.06 22.71 -1.79
CA LEU A 47 -3.78 22.49 -3.06
C LEU A 47 -3.58 23.67 -4.04
N LEU A 48 -3.29 24.87 -3.53
CA LEU A 48 -2.98 26.04 -4.37
C LEU A 48 -1.66 25.90 -5.12
N ASP A 49 -0.73 25.08 -4.63
CA ASP A 49 0.56 24.86 -5.28
C ASP A 49 0.53 23.69 -6.27
N THR A 50 -0.46 22.79 -6.13
CA THR A 50 -0.50 21.55 -6.90
C THR A 50 -1.63 21.47 -7.92
N LEU A 51 -2.68 22.29 -7.77
CA LEU A 51 -3.86 22.30 -8.63
C LEU A 51 -4.27 23.74 -8.98
N ASP A 52 -4.87 23.89 -10.16
CA ASP A 52 -5.44 25.16 -10.62
C ASP A 52 -6.82 25.44 -9.97
N VAL A 53 -6.89 25.44 -8.64
CA VAL A 53 -8.16 25.48 -7.88
C VAL A 53 -8.98 26.74 -8.19
N LEU A 54 -8.33 27.85 -8.52
CA LEU A 54 -8.97 29.13 -8.80
C LEU A 54 -9.48 29.26 -10.25
N ASP A 55 -9.21 28.30 -11.13
CA ASP A 55 -9.65 28.39 -12.53
C ASP A 55 -11.19 28.40 -12.64
N VAL A 56 -11.87 27.61 -11.81
CA VAL A 56 -13.34 27.56 -11.75
C VAL A 56 -13.98 28.79 -11.12
N ALA A 57 -13.22 29.70 -10.50
CA ALA A 57 -13.77 30.89 -9.86
C ALA A 57 -14.29 31.89 -10.91
N ALA A 58 -15.52 32.38 -10.71
CA ALA A 58 -16.07 33.49 -11.50
C ALA A 58 -15.45 34.83 -11.07
N PRO A 59 -15.50 35.87 -11.93
CA PRO A 59 -15.09 37.22 -11.52
C PRO A 59 -15.87 37.70 -10.28
N GLY A 60 -15.17 38.27 -9.31
CA GLY A 60 -15.74 38.73 -8.04
C GLY A 60 -16.11 37.62 -7.03
N ALA A 61 -15.74 36.36 -7.30
CA ALA A 61 -16.06 35.26 -6.41
C ALA A 61 -15.35 35.36 -5.05
N VAL A 62 -15.95 34.72 -4.05
CA VAL A 62 -15.40 34.59 -2.70
C VAL A 62 -14.53 33.35 -2.61
N VAL A 63 -13.34 33.47 -2.03
CA VAL A 63 -12.42 32.37 -1.77
C VAL A 63 -12.26 32.22 -0.25
N LEU A 64 -12.48 31.02 0.27
CA LEU A 64 -12.17 30.65 1.65
C LEU A 64 -10.94 29.76 1.68
N LEU A 65 -9.89 30.15 2.41
CA LEU A 65 -8.65 29.40 2.56
C LEU A 65 -8.46 28.97 4.02
N ASN A 66 -8.28 27.67 4.25
CA ASN A 66 -7.80 27.15 5.54
C ASN A 66 -6.27 27.17 5.56
N THR A 67 -5.68 27.95 6.45
CA THR A 67 -4.23 28.10 6.59
C THR A 67 -3.84 28.41 8.03
N ALA A 68 -2.68 27.89 8.46
CA ALA A 68 -2.07 28.26 9.73
C ALA A 68 -1.25 29.56 9.64
N THR A 69 -1.08 30.12 8.44
CA THR A 69 -0.35 31.36 8.20
C THR A 69 -1.10 32.54 8.84
N PRO A 70 -0.40 33.41 9.62
CA PRO A 70 -1.01 34.61 10.19
C PRO A 70 -1.66 35.50 9.14
N VAL A 71 -2.82 36.09 9.46
CA VAL A 71 -3.69 36.82 8.51
C VAL A 71 -2.95 37.93 7.75
N ASP A 72 -2.04 38.62 8.42
CA ASP A 72 -1.21 39.71 7.89
C ASP A 72 -0.09 39.23 6.96
N GLU A 73 0.29 37.95 7.04
CA GLU A 73 1.33 37.33 6.21
C GLU A 73 0.76 36.52 5.03
N VAL A 74 -0.55 36.16 5.05
CA VAL A 74 -1.15 35.30 4.02
C VAL A 74 -0.96 35.85 2.61
N TRP A 75 -1.24 37.13 2.38
CA TRP A 75 -1.12 37.67 1.03
C TRP A 75 0.30 37.50 0.47
N THR A 76 1.32 37.73 1.30
CA THR A 76 2.73 37.58 0.92
C THR A 76 3.21 36.13 0.82
N SER A 77 2.55 35.18 1.49
CA SER A 77 2.92 33.77 1.42
C SER A 77 2.45 33.08 0.12
N LEU A 78 1.37 33.57 -0.49
CA LEU A 78 0.83 33.00 -1.73
C LEU A 78 1.82 33.11 -2.90
N SER A 79 1.82 32.09 -3.76
CA SER A 79 2.60 32.09 -4.99
C SER A 79 2.12 33.16 -5.97
N ARG A 80 3.02 33.59 -6.87
CA ARG A 80 2.76 34.63 -7.86
C ARG A 80 1.56 34.28 -8.75
N SER A 81 1.47 33.03 -9.22
CA SER A 81 0.34 32.55 -10.03
C SER A 81 -1.02 32.67 -9.32
N VAL A 82 -1.07 32.36 -8.02
CA VAL A 82 -2.29 32.48 -7.20
C VAL A 82 -2.67 33.94 -6.99
N GLN A 83 -1.70 34.80 -6.66
CA GLN A 83 -1.94 36.24 -6.53
C GLN A 83 -2.44 36.85 -7.85
N ASP A 84 -1.82 36.49 -8.97
CA ASP A 84 -2.21 36.93 -10.31
C ASP A 84 -3.67 36.53 -10.61
N ALA A 85 -4.07 35.29 -10.29
CA ALA A 85 -5.44 34.81 -10.45
C ALA A 85 -6.46 35.57 -9.58
N ILE A 86 -6.11 35.83 -8.31
CA ILE A 86 -6.96 36.61 -7.39
C ILE A 86 -7.17 38.03 -7.91
N LEU A 87 -6.11 38.70 -8.34
CA LEU A 87 -6.16 40.07 -8.86
C LEU A 87 -6.91 40.15 -10.19
N ALA A 88 -6.60 39.26 -11.14
CA ALA A 88 -7.21 39.26 -12.47
C ALA A 88 -8.72 39.05 -12.43
N LYS A 89 -9.21 38.22 -11.49
CA LYS A 89 -10.63 37.94 -11.31
C LYS A 89 -11.30 38.83 -10.25
N GLY A 90 -10.55 39.68 -9.55
CA GLY A 90 -11.06 40.52 -8.46
C GLY A 90 -11.67 39.70 -7.31
N LEU A 91 -11.03 38.59 -6.93
CA LEU A 91 -11.54 37.68 -5.91
C LEU A 91 -11.45 38.27 -4.51
N ARG A 92 -12.40 37.91 -3.65
CA ARG A 92 -12.40 38.27 -2.23
C ARG A 92 -11.86 37.12 -1.39
N LEU A 93 -10.68 37.30 -0.81
CA LEU A 93 -9.99 36.24 -0.06
C LEU A 93 -10.34 36.31 1.44
N PHE A 94 -10.85 35.21 1.98
CA PHE A 94 -11.10 34.98 3.40
C PHE A 94 -10.24 33.84 3.90
N VAL A 95 -9.75 33.95 5.13
CA VAL A 95 -8.84 32.98 5.76
C VAL A 95 -9.28 32.58 7.15
N ILE A 96 -8.90 31.37 7.56
CA ILE A 96 -9.06 30.85 8.91
C ILE A 96 -8.04 29.74 9.19
N ASP A 97 -7.54 29.63 10.42
CA ASP A 97 -6.86 28.42 10.92
C ASP A 97 -7.91 27.50 11.56
N ALA A 98 -8.59 26.71 10.73
CA ALA A 98 -9.67 25.85 11.19
C ALA A 98 -9.18 24.75 12.13
N ASP A 99 -7.92 24.32 11.97
CA ASP A 99 -7.29 23.30 12.80
C ASP A 99 -7.05 23.82 14.22
N LYS A 100 -6.54 25.04 14.37
CA LYS A 100 -6.41 25.70 15.67
C LYS A 100 -7.76 25.93 16.32
N VAL A 101 -8.74 26.45 15.57
CA VAL A 101 -10.11 26.67 16.09
C VAL A 101 -10.72 25.35 16.59
N ALA A 102 -10.56 24.27 15.82
CA ALA A 102 -11.06 22.96 16.22
C ALA A 102 -10.32 22.40 17.45
N ARG A 103 -8.99 22.54 17.53
CA ARG A 103 -8.20 22.15 18.71
C ARG A 103 -8.62 22.90 19.97
N ASP A 104 -8.71 24.22 19.89
CA ASP A 104 -9.07 25.09 21.02
C ASP A 104 -10.51 24.83 21.50
N ALA A 105 -11.40 24.40 20.60
CA ALA A 105 -12.76 23.95 20.92
C ALA A 105 -12.85 22.48 21.42
N GLY A 106 -11.73 21.78 21.56
CA GLY A 106 -11.69 20.39 22.03
C GLY A 106 -12.16 19.35 21.00
N LEU A 107 -12.01 19.66 19.71
CA LEU A 107 -12.35 18.85 18.54
C LEU A 107 -11.14 18.68 17.59
N PRO A 108 -9.96 18.23 18.07
CA PRO A 108 -8.77 18.10 17.23
C PRO A 108 -9.02 17.23 15.99
N GLY A 109 -8.54 17.70 14.83
CA GLY A 109 -8.68 17.01 13.54
C GLY A 109 -10.09 17.06 12.93
N ARG A 110 -11.02 17.86 13.47
CA ARG A 110 -12.39 18.01 12.96
C ARG A 110 -12.68 19.44 12.52
N THR A 111 -12.12 19.82 11.38
CA THR A 111 -12.33 21.16 10.77
C THR A 111 -13.67 21.31 10.04
N ASN A 112 -14.41 20.21 9.82
CA ASN A 112 -15.64 20.20 9.03
C ASN A 112 -16.71 21.18 9.53
N THR A 113 -17.02 21.20 10.82
CA THR A 113 -18.01 22.11 11.41
C THR A 113 -17.56 23.57 11.29
N VAL A 114 -16.26 23.82 11.47
CA VAL A 114 -15.65 25.16 11.37
C VAL A 114 -15.78 25.70 9.94
N LEU A 115 -15.29 24.94 8.96
CA LEU A 115 -15.29 25.32 7.55
C LEU A 115 -16.72 25.41 6.96
N GLN A 116 -17.63 24.54 7.39
CA GLN A 116 -19.04 24.63 7.04
C GLN A 116 -19.66 25.93 7.55
N THR A 117 -19.32 26.33 8.78
CA THR A 117 -19.79 27.59 9.36
C THR A 117 -19.28 28.78 8.56
N CYS A 118 -17.99 28.78 8.21
CA CYS A 118 -17.41 29.80 7.35
C CYS A 118 -18.15 29.88 6.00
N PHE A 119 -18.36 28.75 5.31
CA PHE A 119 -19.13 28.73 4.06
C PHE A 119 -20.47 29.45 4.18
N PHE A 120 -21.28 29.13 5.18
CA PHE A 120 -22.58 29.77 5.35
C PHE A 120 -22.49 31.25 5.75
N ALA A 121 -21.45 31.64 6.49
CA ALA A 121 -21.26 33.02 6.92
C ALA A 121 -20.92 33.98 5.76
N ILE A 122 -20.23 33.50 4.72
CA ILE A 122 -19.70 34.34 3.62
C ILE A 122 -20.18 33.97 2.20
N SER A 123 -20.89 32.85 2.00
CA SER A 123 -21.38 32.44 0.66
C SER A 123 -22.59 33.22 0.15
N GLY A 124 -23.39 33.83 1.05
CA GLY A 124 -24.62 34.54 0.69
C GLY A 124 -25.79 33.63 0.27
N VAL A 125 -25.68 32.30 0.43
CA VAL A 125 -26.78 31.34 0.13
C VAL A 125 -27.98 31.52 1.07
N LEU A 126 -27.71 31.90 2.32
CA LEU A 126 -28.71 32.23 3.34
C LEU A 126 -28.25 33.49 4.09
N PRO A 127 -29.17 34.23 4.72
CA PRO A 127 -28.81 35.26 5.68
C PRO A 127 -27.94 34.69 6.80
N ARG A 128 -26.85 35.40 7.16
CA ARG A 128 -25.81 34.91 8.10
C ARG A 128 -26.38 34.40 9.43
N ASP A 129 -27.21 35.21 10.09
CA ASP A 129 -27.76 34.87 11.41
C ASP A 129 -28.70 33.66 11.34
N GLU A 130 -29.50 33.57 10.26
CA GLU A 130 -30.37 32.42 10.02
C GLU A 130 -29.55 31.14 9.81
N ALA A 131 -28.47 31.24 9.03
CA ALA A 131 -27.62 30.09 8.73
C ALA A 131 -26.92 29.55 9.99
N ILE A 132 -26.38 30.45 10.84
CA ILE A 132 -25.73 30.08 12.11
C ILE A 132 -26.71 29.35 13.03
N GLU A 133 -27.93 29.86 13.21
CA GLU A 133 -28.91 29.18 14.08
C GLU A 133 -29.34 27.82 13.50
N ARG A 134 -29.51 27.70 12.18
CA ARG A 134 -29.81 26.41 11.54
C ARG A 134 -28.68 25.39 11.73
N ILE A 135 -27.42 25.81 11.66
CA ILE A 135 -26.25 24.95 11.93
C ILE A 135 -26.28 24.47 13.37
N LYS A 136 -26.45 25.37 14.35
CA LYS A 136 -26.55 25.00 15.77
C LYS A 136 -27.71 24.05 16.04
N SER A 137 -28.86 24.30 15.44
CA SER A 137 -30.02 23.40 15.51
C SER A 137 -29.74 22.00 14.94
N ALA A 138 -29.07 21.92 13.78
CA ALA A 138 -28.65 20.65 13.18
C ALA A 138 -27.63 19.89 14.04
N ILE A 139 -26.69 20.61 14.70
CA ILE A 139 -25.73 20.05 15.66
C ILE A 139 -26.47 19.45 16.85
N ARG A 140 -27.41 20.18 17.46
CA ARG A 140 -28.24 19.68 18.57
C ARG A 140 -28.97 18.40 18.18
N HIS A 141 -29.58 18.35 17.00
CA HIS A 141 -30.29 17.16 16.53
C HIS A 141 -29.36 15.96 16.26
N THR A 142 -28.25 16.19 15.55
CA THR A 142 -27.33 15.13 15.11
C THR A 142 -26.56 14.52 16.27
N TYR A 143 -26.13 15.35 17.23
CA TYR A 143 -25.29 14.94 18.34
C TYR A 143 -26.04 14.76 19.67
N ALA A 144 -27.37 14.92 19.69
CA ALA A 144 -28.20 14.69 20.89
C ALA A 144 -27.87 13.36 21.59
N ARG A 145 -27.68 12.28 20.82
CA ARG A 145 -27.39 10.93 21.34
C ARG A 145 -25.94 10.76 21.85
N ARG A 146 -25.05 11.71 21.56
CA ARG A 146 -23.63 11.68 21.93
C ARG A 146 -23.35 12.43 23.25
N GLY A 147 -24.35 13.12 23.80
CA GLY A 147 -24.25 13.86 25.07
C GLY A 147 -24.08 15.37 24.91
N GLN A 148 -24.51 16.12 25.92
CA GLN A 148 -24.57 17.59 25.89
C GLN A 148 -23.19 18.25 25.72
N GLU A 149 -22.14 17.65 26.28
CA GLU A 149 -20.78 18.19 26.17
C GLU A 149 -20.29 18.23 24.72
N ILE A 150 -20.57 17.19 23.91
CA ILE A 150 -20.21 17.16 22.49
C ILE A 150 -21.00 18.22 21.72
N VAL A 151 -22.28 18.41 22.05
CA VAL A 151 -23.11 19.47 21.45
C VAL A 151 -22.50 20.85 21.77
N SER A 152 -22.22 21.14 23.05
CA SER A 152 -21.64 22.42 23.47
C SER A 152 -20.29 22.71 22.82
N ARG A 153 -19.40 21.70 22.70
CA ARG A 153 -18.11 21.87 22.00
C ARG A 153 -18.28 22.23 20.53
N ASN A 154 -19.24 21.60 19.84
CA ASN A 154 -19.53 21.91 18.44
C ASN A 154 -20.16 23.31 18.29
N GLU A 155 -21.06 23.72 19.19
CA GLU A 155 -21.60 25.09 19.18
C GLU A 155 -20.51 26.14 19.45
N ALA A 156 -19.59 25.88 20.39
CA ALA A 156 -18.45 26.74 20.64
C ALA A 156 -17.52 26.86 19.42
N ALA A 157 -17.32 25.75 18.69
CA ALA A 157 -16.55 25.78 17.43
C ALA A 157 -17.23 26.63 16.35
N VAL A 158 -18.57 26.64 16.26
CA VAL A 158 -19.33 27.52 15.35
C VAL A 158 -19.07 28.98 15.69
N ASP A 159 -19.18 29.36 16.96
CA ASP A 159 -18.97 30.74 17.39
C ASP A 159 -17.53 31.20 17.18
N ALA A 160 -16.57 30.32 17.51
CA ALA A 160 -15.15 30.58 17.29
C ALA A 160 -14.79 30.70 15.80
N ALA A 161 -15.41 29.89 14.93
CA ALA A 161 -15.20 29.97 13.49
C ALA A 161 -15.57 31.34 12.93
N VAL A 162 -16.69 31.90 13.40
CA VAL A 162 -17.17 33.22 12.96
C VAL A 162 -16.26 34.35 13.47
N ALA A 163 -15.71 34.21 14.68
CA ALA A 163 -14.82 35.21 15.29
C ALA A 163 -13.41 35.23 14.67
N HIS A 164 -12.93 34.09 14.17
CA HIS A 164 -11.58 33.93 13.59
C HIS A 164 -11.58 33.88 12.05
N LEU A 165 -12.70 34.21 11.42
CA LEU A 165 -12.80 34.35 9.97
C LEU A 165 -12.45 35.78 9.57
N HIS A 166 -11.38 35.94 8.80
CA HIS A 166 -10.85 37.25 8.43
C HIS A 166 -10.83 37.44 6.91
N GLU A 167 -11.17 38.64 6.43
CA GLU A 167 -10.96 39.04 5.04
C GLU A 167 -9.54 39.59 4.90
N VAL A 168 -8.79 39.10 3.92
CA VAL A 168 -7.40 39.50 3.66
C VAL A 168 -7.39 40.74 2.78
N HIS A 169 -6.57 41.73 3.13
CA HIS A 169 -6.35 42.89 2.28
C HIS A 169 -5.48 42.52 1.09
N VAL A 170 -6.08 42.48 -0.10
CA VAL A 170 -5.40 42.21 -1.37
C VAL A 170 -4.81 43.51 -1.92
N SER A 171 -3.48 43.58 -2.07
CA SER A 171 -2.79 44.72 -2.66
C SER A 171 -2.09 44.36 -3.97
N PRO A 172 -2.35 45.07 -5.08
CA PRO A 172 -1.65 44.85 -6.35
C PRO A 172 -0.17 45.29 -6.31
N GLU A 173 0.22 46.08 -5.31
CA GLU A 173 1.59 46.59 -5.12
C GLU A 173 2.51 45.53 -4.51
N THR A 174 1.95 44.61 -3.74
CA THR A 174 2.69 43.52 -3.09
C THR A 174 2.59 42.26 -3.94
N ARG A 175 3.63 42.00 -4.75
CA ARG A 175 3.72 40.82 -5.63
C ARG A 175 4.73 39.83 -5.09
N SER A 176 4.35 38.57 -4.99
CA SER A 176 5.24 37.46 -4.69
C SER A 176 6.21 37.24 -5.84
N THR A 177 7.43 36.85 -5.51
CA THR A 177 8.46 36.43 -6.47
C THR A 177 8.59 34.91 -6.55
N HIS A 178 7.88 34.19 -5.69
CA HIS A 178 7.91 32.74 -5.65
C HIS A 178 6.83 32.16 -6.56
N GLU A 179 7.21 31.20 -7.40
CA GLU A 179 6.30 30.37 -8.19
C GLU A 179 6.14 29.00 -7.49
N PRO A 180 5.01 28.30 -7.68
CA PRO A 180 4.86 26.96 -7.16
C PRO A 180 5.99 26.07 -7.69
N PRO A 181 6.53 25.17 -6.87
CA PRO A 181 7.52 24.21 -7.36
C PRO A 181 6.90 23.33 -8.46
N PRO A 182 7.68 22.89 -9.45
CA PRO A 182 7.17 21.97 -10.45
C PRO A 182 6.68 20.68 -9.79
N LEU A 183 5.51 20.18 -10.24
CA LEU A 183 4.91 18.95 -9.72
C LEU A 183 5.87 17.75 -9.83
N ILE A 184 6.68 17.73 -10.88
CA ILE A 184 7.62 16.65 -11.18
C ILE A 184 8.99 17.26 -11.49
N PRO A 185 10.09 16.69 -10.98
CA PRO A 185 11.44 17.15 -11.27
C PRO A 185 11.81 17.10 -12.76
N GLU A 186 12.69 18.00 -13.20
CA GLU A 186 13.15 18.05 -14.61
C GLU A 186 13.88 16.79 -15.07
N HIS A 187 14.51 16.04 -14.17
CA HIS A 187 15.22 14.80 -14.51
C HIS A 187 14.29 13.58 -14.69
N ALA A 188 12.98 13.72 -14.45
CA ALA A 188 12.03 12.63 -14.66
C ALA A 188 11.88 12.29 -16.16
N PRO A 189 11.50 11.05 -16.51
CA PRO A 189 11.26 10.66 -17.89
C PRO A 189 10.24 11.56 -18.59
N GLU A 190 10.37 11.72 -19.91
CA GLU A 190 9.52 12.62 -20.69
C GLU A 190 8.02 12.35 -20.51
N PHE A 191 7.60 11.08 -20.60
CA PHE A 191 6.20 10.69 -20.38
C PHE A 191 5.70 11.11 -18.99
N VAL A 192 6.56 11.01 -17.97
CA VAL A 192 6.23 11.40 -16.61
C VAL A 192 6.04 12.92 -16.53
N ARG A 193 6.97 13.71 -17.08
CA ARG A 193 6.89 15.18 -17.07
C ARG A 193 5.72 15.74 -17.89
N THR A 194 5.31 15.05 -18.95
CA THR A 194 4.32 15.58 -19.90
C THR A 194 2.92 15.03 -19.65
N VAL A 195 2.78 13.70 -19.56
CA VAL A 195 1.48 13.02 -19.41
C VAL A 195 1.13 12.88 -17.94
N THR A 196 2.00 12.22 -17.15
CA THR A 196 1.73 11.95 -15.73
C THR A 196 1.56 13.24 -14.93
N ALA A 197 2.45 14.22 -15.10
CA ALA A 197 2.36 15.52 -14.40
C ALA A 197 1.06 16.27 -14.73
N THR A 198 0.63 16.24 -16.00
CA THR A 198 -0.60 16.91 -16.45
C THR A 198 -1.83 16.27 -15.81
N MET A 199 -1.87 14.93 -15.74
CA MET A 199 -2.94 14.20 -15.05
C MET A 199 -2.92 14.47 -13.53
N MET A 200 -1.74 14.46 -12.91
CA MET A 200 -1.58 14.77 -11.48
C MET A 200 -2.03 16.19 -11.12
N GLY A 201 -1.79 17.16 -12.01
CA GLY A 201 -2.25 18.55 -11.87
C GLY A 201 -3.74 18.76 -12.17
N GLY A 202 -4.54 17.69 -12.34
CA GLY A 202 -5.97 17.78 -12.61
C GLY A 202 -6.34 18.21 -14.02
N ARG A 203 -5.39 18.20 -14.96
CA ARG A 203 -5.58 18.63 -16.36
C ARG A 203 -5.57 17.46 -17.35
N GLY A 204 -5.89 16.24 -16.88
CA GLY A 204 -5.88 15.03 -17.70
C GLY A 204 -6.75 15.11 -18.95
N ASP A 205 -7.93 15.74 -18.86
CA ASP A 205 -8.84 15.93 -20.00
C ASP A 205 -8.27 16.81 -21.13
N ALA A 206 -7.22 17.59 -20.87
CA ALA A 206 -6.55 18.41 -21.88
C ALA A 206 -5.56 17.62 -22.75
N LEU A 207 -5.22 16.38 -22.36
CA LEU A 207 -4.29 15.54 -23.10
C LEU A 207 -4.95 15.03 -24.40
N PRO A 208 -4.29 15.17 -25.56
CA PRO A 208 -4.81 14.59 -26.80
C PRO A 208 -4.68 13.07 -26.76
N VAL A 209 -5.51 12.37 -27.56
CA VAL A 209 -5.43 10.90 -27.72
C VAL A 209 -4.03 10.44 -28.12
N SER A 210 -3.31 11.25 -28.92
CA SER A 210 -1.94 10.95 -29.36
C SER A 210 -0.89 10.97 -28.26
N ALA A 211 -1.22 11.50 -27.06
CA ALA A 211 -0.32 11.48 -25.91
C ALA A 211 -0.36 10.14 -25.16
N LEU A 212 -1.38 9.30 -25.41
CA LEU A 212 -1.58 8.04 -24.70
C LEU A 212 -1.05 6.84 -25.49
N PRO A 213 -0.47 5.82 -24.82
CA PRO A 213 -0.07 4.57 -25.45
C PRO A 213 -1.27 3.82 -26.04
N VAL A 214 -1.11 3.23 -27.23
CA VAL A 214 -2.20 2.54 -27.96
C VAL A 214 -2.70 1.27 -27.28
N ASP A 215 -1.87 0.68 -26.43
CA ASP A 215 -2.12 -0.56 -25.68
C ASP A 215 -2.44 -0.30 -24.20
N GLY A 216 -2.41 0.96 -23.76
CA GLY A 216 -2.62 1.34 -22.37
C GLY A 216 -1.45 1.02 -21.43
N THR A 217 -0.25 0.69 -21.94
CA THR A 217 0.92 0.39 -21.10
C THR A 217 1.53 1.66 -20.51
N PHE A 218 1.61 1.77 -19.18
CA PHE A 218 2.19 2.91 -18.48
C PHE A 218 3.58 2.63 -17.90
N PRO A 219 4.45 3.66 -17.75
CA PRO A 219 5.74 3.50 -17.10
C PRO A 219 5.62 3.10 -15.62
N SER A 220 6.45 2.15 -15.22
CA SER A 220 6.68 1.73 -13.83
C SER A 220 7.40 2.81 -13.00
N GLY A 221 7.28 2.75 -11.68
CA GLY A 221 8.07 3.52 -10.71
C GLY A 221 7.67 4.99 -10.60
N THR A 222 6.45 5.32 -11.02
CA THR A 222 6.01 6.71 -11.14
C THR A 222 5.49 7.32 -9.84
N THR A 223 5.16 6.51 -8.82
CA THR A 223 4.83 7.03 -7.48
C THR A 223 6.00 7.73 -6.79
N ALA A 224 7.24 7.40 -7.16
CA ALA A 224 8.44 8.03 -6.62
C ALA A 224 8.48 9.56 -6.85
N TYR A 225 7.75 10.06 -7.85
CA TYR A 225 7.67 11.49 -8.19
C TYR A 225 6.54 12.23 -7.47
N GLU A 226 5.64 11.56 -6.75
CA GLU A 226 4.47 12.23 -6.17
C GLU A 226 4.79 13.09 -4.94
N LYS A 227 5.69 12.62 -4.07
CA LYS A 227 6.15 13.30 -2.84
C LYS A 227 5.02 14.01 -2.10
N ARG A 228 4.00 13.23 -1.76
CA ARG A 228 2.65 13.75 -1.45
C ARG A 228 2.56 14.51 -0.15
N ARG A 229 3.45 14.29 0.82
CA ARG A 229 3.47 14.83 2.20
C ARG A 229 2.06 15.00 2.79
N ILE A 230 1.40 13.86 3.04
CA ILE A 230 -0.02 13.81 3.44
C ILE A 230 -0.22 13.70 4.96
N SER A 231 0.86 13.68 5.74
CA SER A 231 0.79 13.49 7.18
C SER A 231 1.59 14.58 7.90
N ASP A 232 1.01 15.10 8.97
CA ASP A 232 1.67 16.04 9.89
C ASP A 232 2.68 15.34 10.82
N LEU A 233 2.67 13.99 10.82
CA LEU A 233 3.61 13.17 11.58
C LEU A 233 4.38 12.23 10.66
N VAL A 234 5.69 12.14 10.85
CA VAL A 234 6.55 11.21 10.12
C VAL A 234 7.41 10.39 11.07
N ALA A 235 7.91 9.26 10.58
CA ALA A 235 8.84 8.44 11.35
C ALA A 235 10.20 9.14 11.50
N GLU A 236 10.81 8.98 12.67
CA GLU A 236 12.17 9.43 12.97
C GLU A 236 12.93 8.29 13.66
N TRP A 237 14.13 8.00 13.16
CA TRP A 237 15.00 6.95 13.66
C TRP A 237 15.92 7.48 14.78
N ASP A 238 16.06 6.71 15.85
CA ASP A 238 17.06 6.93 16.90
C ASP A 238 18.18 5.89 16.75
N PRO A 239 19.37 6.28 16.25
CA PRO A 239 20.49 5.37 16.03
C PRO A 239 21.04 4.73 17.30
N GLN A 240 20.94 5.40 18.45
CA GLN A 240 21.55 4.93 19.70
C GLN A 240 20.71 3.81 20.34
N ALA A 241 19.39 3.92 20.25
CA ALA A 241 18.48 2.90 20.78
C ALA A 241 18.28 1.71 19.82
N CYS A 242 18.66 1.84 18.55
CA CYS A 242 18.33 0.87 17.52
C CYS A 242 19.15 -0.42 17.60
N ILE A 243 18.46 -1.55 17.70
CA ILE A 243 19.06 -2.89 17.66
C ILE A 243 19.18 -3.48 16.25
N GLN A 244 18.82 -2.73 15.20
CA GLN A 244 18.96 -3.11 13.78
C GLN A 244 18.20 -4.40 13.38
N CYS A 245 17.03 -4.63 13.98
CA CYS A 245 16.25 -5.86 13.77
C CYS A 245 15.50 -5.95 12.42
N GLY A 246 15.26 -4.82 11.74
CA GLY A 246 14.54 -4.77 10.46
C GLY A 246 13.01 -4.78 10.53
N ASN A 247 12.40 -4.99 11.69
CA ASN A 247 10.94 -5.09 11.83
C ASN A 247 10.20 -3.84 11.31
N CYS A 248 10.69 -2.64 11.62
CA CYS A 248 10.06 -1.39 11.18
C CYS A 248 9.98 -1.26 9.66
N GLY A 249 11.05 -1.63 8.94
CA GLY A 249 11.07 -1.68 7.49
C GLY A 249 10.23 -2.83 6.92
N PHE A 250 10.18 -3.97 7.62
CA PHE A 250 9.40 -5.14 7.22
C PHE A 250 7.90 -4.84 7.15
N VAL A 251 7.37 -4.16 8.18
CA VAL A 251 5.92 -3.87 8.31
C VAL A 251 5.48 -2.58 7.61
N CYS A 252 6.41 -1.77 7.11
CA CYS A 252 6.08 -0.49 6.52
C CYS A 252 5.18 -0.67 5.28
N PRO A 253 3.95 -0.13 5.25
CA PRO A 253 3.02 -0.35 4.15
C PRO A 253 3.36 0.44 2.88
N HIS A 254 4.27 1.41 2.95
CA HIS A 254 4.58 2.32 1.83
C HIS A 254 6.06 2.31 1.44
N SER A 255 6.87 1.41 2.01
CA SER A 255 8.31 1.29 1.71
C SER A 255 9.13 2.56 1.98
N VAL A 256 8.69 3.36 2.96
CA VAL A 256 9.33 4.64 3.33
C VAL A 256 10.47 4.47 4.32
N ILE A 257 10.73 3.25 4.78
CA ILE A 257 11.79 2.92 5.74
C ILE A 257 12.73 1.95 5.04
N ARG A 258 13.96 2.39 4.76
CA ARG A 258 14.97 1.60 4.03
C ARG A 258 16.28 1.56 4.80
N ALA A 259 17.02 0.48 4.63
CA ALA A 259 18.29 0.31 5.29
C ALA A 259 19.39 -0.04 4.29
N LYS A 260 20.58 0.52 4.51
CA LYS A 260 21.82 0.13 3.86
C LYS A 260 22.89 -0.07 4.93
N PHE A 261 23.80 -1.01 4.69
CA PHE A 261 25.10 -1.04 5.37
C PHE A 261 26.21 -0.77 4.36
N TYR A 262 27.26 -0.07 4.76
CA TYR A 262 28.26 0.46 3.83
C TYR A 262 29.55 0.81 4.58
N ASP A 263 30.65 1.08 3.87
CA ASP A 263 31.91 1.43 4.52
C ASP A 263 31.83 2.85 5.10
N GLN A 264 32.53 3.13 6.20
CA GLN A 264 32.52 4.46 6.80
C GLN A 264 32.95 5.56 5.82
N ASP A 265 33.81 5.24 4.85
CA ASP A 265 34.26 6.18 3.82
C ASP A 265 33.10 6.64 2.89
N ASP A 266 32.03 5.84 2.75
CA ASP A 266 30.84 6.25 1.99
C ASP A 266 29.99 7.33 2.71
N LEU A 267 30.41 7.81 3.90
CA LEU A 267 29.84 8.97 4.59
C LEU A 267 30.43 10.31 4.13
N ASP A 268 31.45 10.29 3.27
CA ASP A 268 32.06 11.52 2.78
C ASP A 268 31.03 12.38 2.02
N GLY A 269 30.86 13.62 2.49
CA GLY A 269 29.87 14.56 1.94
C GLY A 269 28.45 14.38 2.47
N ALA A 270 28.23 13.53 3.47
CA ALA A 270 26.94 13.41 4.14
C ALA A 270 26.49 14.76 4.76
N PRO A 271 25.20 15.12 4.65
CA PRO A 271 24.64 16.25 5.40
C PRO A 271 24.88 16.10 6.91
N GLU A 272 25.04 17.21 7.63
CA GLU A 272 25.24 17.19 9.10
C GLU A 272 24.11 16.46 9.86
N THR A 273 22.89 16.49 9.31
CA THR A 273 21.71 15.82 9.88
C THR A 273 21.62 14.34 9.52
N PHE A 274 22.49 13.83 8.65
CA PHE A 274 22.43 12.45 8.18
C PHE A 274 22.86 11.47 9.28
N ALA A 275 21.87 10.72 9.79
CA ALA A 275 22.08 9.78 10.86
C ALA A 275 22.74 8.48 10.37
N SER A 276 23.72 7.98 11.14
CA SER A 276 24.32 6.64 10.95
C SER A 276 24.67 6.00 12.30
N ALA A 277 24.74 4.67 12.32
CA ALA A 277 25.18 3.86 13.46
C ALA A 277 26.28 2.88 13.03
N LEU A 278 27.06 2.35 13.98
CA LEU A 278 27.92 1.19 13.70
C LEU A 278 27.06 -0.03 13.39
N LEU A 279 27.43 -0.81 12.39
CA LEU A 279 26.73 -2.06 12.10
C LEU A 279 26.91 -3.04 13.27
N ASN A 280 25.80 -3.59 13.77
CA ASN A 280 25.82 -4.62 14.81
C ASN A 280 26.15 -5.98 14.19
N ALA A 281 27.40 -6.16 13.76
CA ALA A 281 27.93 -7.37 13.16
C ALA A 281 29.38 -7.61 13.60
N VAL A 282 29.71 -8.86 13.92
CA VAL A 282 31.06 -9.24 14.34
C VAL A 282 32.00 -9.20 13.13
N GLY A 283 33.19 -8.61 13.31
CA GLY A 283 34.25 -8.60 12.29
C GLY A 283 34.14 -7.50 11.22
N LEU A 284 33.22 -6.55 11.38
CA LEU A 284 33.00 -5.42 10.46
C LEU A 284 33.10 -4.05 11.18
N PRO A 285 34.28 -3.69 11.74
CA PRO A 285 34.40 -2.52 12.63
C PRO A 285 34.22 -1.17 11.92
N ASN A 286 34.54 -1.08 10.63
CA ASN A 286 34.41 0.15 9.83
C ASN A 286 33.09 0.23 9.06
N THR A 287 32.17 -0.71 9.28
CA THR A 287 30.90 -0.73 8.55
C THR A 287 29.83 0.06 9.30
N ARG A 288 29.19 0.99 8.59
CA ARG A 288 28.10 1.82 9.08
C ARG A 288 26.76 1.26 8.62
N TYR A 289 25.71 1.65 9.33
CA TYR A 289 24.33 1.29 9.07
C TYR A 289 23.48 2.56 9.15
N THR A 290 22.59 2.75 8.18
CA THR A 290 21.58 3.81 8.24
C THR A 290 20.20 3.22 7.97
N LEU A 291 19.22 3.61 8.79
CA LEU A 291 17.80 3.43 8.54
C LEU A 291 17.21 4.77 8.06
N GLN A 292 17.11 4.95 6.75
CA GLN A 292 16.61 6.19 6.16
C GLN A 292 15.08 6.19 6.10
N ILE A 293 14.50 7.36 6.40
CA ILE A 293 13.07 7.62 6.28
C ILE A 293 12.80 8.53 5.09
N TYR A 294 11.89 8.12 4.22
CA TYR A 294 11.39 8.90 3.08
C TYR A 294 10.22 9.75 3.59
N THR A 295 10.57 10.89 4.19
CA THR A 295 9.62 11.69 4.97
C THR A 295 8.46 12.20 4.12
N GLU A 296 8.70 12.55 2.85
CA GLU A 296 7.69 13.06 1.94
C GLU A 296 6.63 12.04 1.51
N ASP A 297 6.95 10.76 1.62
CA ASP A 297 6.06 9.65 1.25
C ASP A 297 5.46 8.95 2.48
N CYS A 298 5.92 9.31 3.68
CA CYS A 298 5.43 8.75 4.94
C CYS A 298 3.98 9.17 5.21
N THR A 299 3.14 8.21 5.58
CA THR A 299 1.73 8.45 5.89
C THR A 299 1.43 8.59 7.39
N GLY A 300 2.48 8.60 8.23
CA GLY A 300 2.34 8.74 9.68
C GLY A 300 1.62 7.60 10.40
N CYS A 301 1.50 6.40 9.79
CA CYS A 301 0.65 5.33 10.31
C CYS A 301 1.08 4.72 11.65
N GLY A 302 2.33 4.92 12.09
CA GLY A 302 2.81 4.42 13.38
C GLY A 302 3.14 2.92 13.46
N LEU A 303 2.82 2.10 12.44
CA LEU A 303 3.11 0.65 12.46
C LEU A 303 4.59 0.31 12.69
N CYS A 304 5.50 1.17 12.23
CA CYS A 304 6.93 1.00 12.49
C CYS A 304 7.32 1.16 13.97
N VAL A 305 6.62 2.04 14.69
CA VAL A 305 6.76 2.25 16.14
C VAL A 305 6.13 1.09 16.91
N GLU A 306 4.97 0.61 16.44
CA GLU A 306 4.30 -0.58 17.00
C GLU A 306 5.22 -1.82 16.90
N ALA A 307 5.81 -2.06 15.73
CA ALA A 307 6.71 -3.19 15.47
C ALA A 307 8.08 -3.08 16.16
N CYS A 308 8.45 -1.91 16.67
CA CYS A 308 9.75 -1.71 17.31
C CYS A 308 9.79 -2.47 18.65
N PRO A 309 10.69 -3.47 18.80
CA PRO A 309 10.77 -4.30 20.00
C PRO A 309 11.55 -3.63 21.15
N VAL A 310 12.17 -2.47 20.90
CA VAL A 310 12.91 -1.74 21.92
C VAL A 310 11.92 -1.12 22.88
N SER A 311 12.00 -1.51 24.15
CA SER A 311 11.22 -0.92 25.22
C SER A 311 11.74 0.49 25.54
N PRO A 312 10.84 1.47 25.76
CA PRO A 312 11.25 2.77 26.27
C PRO A 312 11.98 2.64 27.62
N VAL A 313 12.96 3.52 27.85
CA VAL A 313 13.59 3.66 29.17
C VAL A 313 12.57 4.23 30.19
N PRO A 314 12.66 3.89 31.49
CA PRO A 314 11.74 4.44 32.50
C PRO A 314 11.68 5.98 32.45
N GLY A 315 10.47 6.53 32.32
CA GLY A 315 10.25 7.99 32.22
C GLY A 315 10.22 8.56 30.79
N SER A 316 10.48 7.74 29.76
CA SER A 316 10.31 8.09 28.36
C SER A 316 9.29 7.19 27.68
N THR A 317 8.59 7.69 26.66
CA THR A 317 7.77 6.89 25.74
C THR A 317 8.48 6.59 24.43
N ARG A 318 9.71 7.11 24.23
CA ARG A 318 10.47 6.96 22.99
C ARG A 318 11.06 5.55 22.85
N LYS A 319 10.92 4.99 21.65
CA LYS A 319 11.59 3.77 21.19
C LYS A 319 12.73 4.12 20.22
N ALA A 320 13.30 3.12 19.54
CA ALA A 320 14.31 3.34 18.50
C ALA A 320 13.78 3.95 17.20
N ILE A 321 12.46 4.04 17.04
CA ILE A 321 11.79 4.75 15.95
C ILE A 321 10.50 5.33 16.50
N ASN A 322 10.18 6.58 16.16
CA ASN A 322 9.07 7.33 16.75
C ASN A 322 8.35 8.18 15.69
N LEU A 323 7.14 8.66 16.00
CA LEU A 323 6.49 9.69 15.19
C LEU A 323 6.83 11.08 15.74
N VAL A 324 7.20 12.00 14.85
CA VAL A 324 7.52 13.39 15.16
C VAL A 324 6.85 14.33 14.17
N ASP A 325 6.82 15.62 14.49
CA ASP A 325 6.32 16.66 13.60
C ASP A 325 7.03 16.64 12.25
N ALA A 326 6.25 16.68 11.18
CA ALA A 326 6.75 16.55 9.82
C ALA A 326 7.46 17.80 9.32
N GLY A 327 7.16 18.99 9.86
CA GLY A 327 7.67 20.28 9.38
C GLY A 327 9.20 20.33 9.29
N PRO A 328 9.95 20.16 10.40
CA PRO A 328 11.41 20.11 10.38
C PRO A 328 11.94 19.02 9.44
N ARG A 329 11.32 17.84 9.47
CA ARG A 329 11.77 16.65 8.71
C ARG A 329 11.47 16.74 7.21
N HIS A 330 10.56 17.60 6.77
CA HIS A 330 10.35 17.93 5.36
C HIS A 330 11.39 18.91 4.80
N THR A 331 12.16 19.57 5.67
CA THR A 331 13.28 20.41 5.26
C THR A 331 14.56 19.59 5.10
N ASP A 332 14.89 18.77 6.10
CA ASP A 332 16.15 18.00 6.10
C ASP A 332 16.04 16.67 5.36
N GLY A 333 14.90 15.99 5.51
CA GLY A 333 14.67 14.65 4.97
C GLY A 333 14.96 14.49 3.46
N PRO A 334 14.54 15.42 2.58
CA PRO A 334 14.86 15.32 1.15
C PRO A 334 16.37 15.31 0.86
N ARG A 335 17.17 16.08 1.61
CA ARG A 335 18.63 16.13 1.45
C ARG A 335 19.29 14.84 1.95
N GLU A 336 18.81 14.32 3.07
CA GLU A 336 19.27 13.05 3.64
C GLU A 336 18.92 11.86 2.72
N VAL A 337 17.71 11.84 2.14
CA VAL A 337 17.31 10.83 1.16
C VAL A 337 18.16 10.93 -0.10
N ALA A 338 18.40 12.14 -0.62
CA ALA A 338 19.25 12.33 -1.80
C ALA A 338 20.66 11.77 -1.57
N PHE A 339 21.26 12.00 -0.39
CA PHE A 339 22.54 11.40 -0.02
C PHE A 339 22.43 9.87 0.19
N PHE A 340 21.40 9.39 0.87
CA PHE A 340 21.20 7.95 1.05
C PHE A 340 21.15 7.19 -0.29
N GLU A 341 20.58 7.80 -1.32
CA GLU A 341 20.48 7.19 -2.66
C GLU A 341 21.81 7.19 -3.43
N THR A 342 22.81 7.99 -3.05
CA THR A 342 24.17 7.87 -3.62
C THR A 342 24.93 6.68 -3.07
N ILE A 343 24.56 6.19 -1.88
CA ILE A 343 25.16 5.00 -1.27
C ILE A 343 24.72 3.76 -2.05
N PRO A 344 25.65 2.88 -2.50
CA PRO A 344 25.30 1.68 -3.24
C PRO A 344 24.32 0.77 -2.48
N VAL A 345 23.36 0.19 -3.21
CA VAL A 345 22.49 -0.85 -2.67
C VAL A 345 23.32 -2.07 -2.33
N ASN A 346 23.02 -2.73 -1.21
CA ASN A 346 23.73 -3.93 -0.79
C ASN A 346 23.61 -5.04 -1.85
N ASP A 347 24.73 -5.69 -2.15
CA ASP A 347 24.76 -6.81 -3.10
C ASP A 347 23.86 -7.94 -2.61
N ARG A 348 22.77 -8.13 -3.35
CA ARG A 348 21.73 -9.13 -3.10
C ARG A 348 22.28 -10.54 -2.94
N SER A 349 23.34 -10.90 -3.67
CA SER A 349 23.96 -12.23 -3.59
C SER A 349 24.69 -12.49 -2.26
N ARG A 350 24.97 -11.43 -1.51
CA ARG A 350 25.68 -11.44 -0.21
C ARG A 350 24.76 -11.21 0.99
N VAL A 351 23.47 -10.94 0.77
CA VAL A 351 22.49 -10.71 1.83
C VAL A 351 21.84 -12.03 2.24
N ASP A 352 21.87 -12.37 3.53
CA ASP A 352 21.08 -13.48 4.08
C ASP A 352 19.62 -13.06 4.30
N PHE A 353 18.81 -13.14 3.26
CA PHE A 353 17.37 -12.89 3.33
C PHE A 353 16.57 -14.07 3.92
N GLY A 354 17.22 -15.00 4.62
CA GLY A 354 16.55 -16.01 5.44
C GLY A 354 16.02 -15.48 6.77
N THR A 355 16.34 -14.23 7.11
CA THR A 355 15.87 -13.56 8.31
C THR A 355 15.20 -12.23 7.98
N VAL A 356 14.22 -11.81 8.80
CA VAL A 356 13.63 -10.45 8.70
C VAL A 356 14.71 -9.36 8.68
N ARG A 357 15.75 -9.52 9.51
CA ARG A 357 16.91 -8.62 9.52
C ARG A 357 17.58 -8.53 8.15
N GLY A 358 17.80 -9.65 7.45
CA GLY A 358 18.46 -9.58 6.15
C GLY A 358 17.58 -8.96 5.06
N THR A 359 16.28 -9.21 5.08
CA THR A 359 15.35 -8.66 4.07
C THR A 359 15.32 -7.13 4.03
N GLN A 360 15.69 -6.45 5.12
CA GLN A 360 15.72 -4.99 5.16
C GLN A 360 16.79 -4.36 4.24
N PHE A 361 17.81 -5.14 3.87
CA PHE A 361 18.89 -4.72 2.97
C PHE A 361 18.59 -5.00 1.50
N LEU A 362 17.43 -5.60 1.21
CA LEU A 362 16.93 -5.76 -0.16
C LEU A 362 16.11 -4.54 -0.55
N GLU A 363 16.36 -4.05 -1.75
CA GLU A 363 15.59 -2.94 -2.33
C GLU A 363 14.12 -3.34 -2.51
N PRO A 364 13.16 -2.56 -1.96
CA PRO A 364 11.74 -2.77 -2.24
C PRO A 364 11.39 -2.28 -3.64
N LEU A 365 10.74 -3.13 -4.44
CA LEU A 365 10.29 -2.81 -5.80
C LEU A 365 8.78 -2.53 -5.88
N PHE A 366 8.17 -2.29 -4.73
CA PHE A 366 6.79 -1.81 -4.56
C PHE A 366 6.82 -0.67 -3.54
N GLU A 367 6.60 0.57 -3.95
CA GLU A 367 6.85 1.77 -3.14
C GLU A 367 5.78 2.85 -3.28
N PHE A 368 5.51 3.54 -2.18
CA PHE A 368 4.69 4.77 -2.14
C PHE A 368 3.27 4.64 -2.74
N SER A 369 2.67 3.45 -2.63
CA SER A 369 1.34 3.17 -3.20
C SER A 369 0.23 4.09 -2.66
N GLY A 370 -0.86 4.21 -3.42
CA GLY A 370 -2.07 4.96 -3.02
C GLY A 370 -2.93 4.29 -1.93
N ALA A 371 -2.40 3.27 -1.24
CA ALA A 371 -3.10 2.52 -0.20
C ALA A 371 -3.36 3.37 1.05
N CYS A 372 -4.28 2.89 1.90
CA CYS A 372 -4.61 3.55 3.16
C CYS A 372 -3.39 3.71 4.06
N SER A 373 -3.38 4.75 4.92
CA SER A 373 -2.39 4.83 6.01
C SER A 373 -2.54 3.61 6.92
N GLY A 374 -1.44 2.86 7.09
CA GLY A 374 -1.44 1.60 7.86
C GLY A 374 -2.09 0.41 7.14
N CYS A 375 -2.16 0.39 5.80
CA CYS A 375 -2.78 -0.73 5.08
C CYS A 375 -2.14 -2.09 5.43
N GLY A 376 -2.97 -3.11 5.71
CA GLY A 376 -2.50 -4.45 6.04
C GLY A 376 -2.11 -5.33 4.85
N GLU A 377 -2.37 -4.89 3.61
CA GLU A 377 -2.08 -5.68 2.40
C GLU A 377 -0.66 -5.43 1.87
N THR A 378 -0.27 -4.15 1.76
CA THR A 378 0.95 -3.73 1.04
C THR A 378 2.27 -4.20 1.66
N PRO A 379 2.43 -4.46 2.98
CA PRO A 379 3.66 -5.04 3.50
C PRO A 379 3.99 -6.41 2.88
N TYR A 380 2.97 -7.20 2.51
CA TYR A 380 3.17 -8.49 1.83
C TYR A 380 3.62 -8.33 0.38
N LEU A 381 3.09 -7.33 -0.35
CA LEU A 381 3.53 -7.03 -1.72
C LEU A 381 4.94 -6.44 -1.75
N LYS A 382 5.27 -5.59 -0.77
CA LYS A 382 6.64 -5.14 -0.56
C LYS A 382 7.57 -6.32 -0.34
N LEU A 383 7.23 -7.25 0.54
CA LEU A 383 8.03 -8.46 0.79
C LEU A 383 8.22 -9.29 -0.48
N LEU A 384 7.14 -9.53 -1.25
CA LEU A 384 7.20 -10.20 -2.55
C LEU A 384 8.19 -9.50 -3.48
N SER A 385 8.08 -8.18 -3.61
CA SER A 385 8.93 -7.38 -4.48
C SER A 385 10.39 -7.40 -4.05
N GLN A 386 10.66 -7.37 -2.73
CA GLN A 386 12.01 -7.48 -2.19
C GLN A 386 12.60 -8.85 -2.44
N LEU A 387 11.83 -9.92 -2.33
CA LEU A 387 12.34 -11.28 -2.46
C LEU A 387 12.46 -11.74 -3.91
N PHE A 388 11.61 -11.31 -4.82
CA PHE A 388 11.52 -11.91 -6.16
C PHE A 388 11.35 -10.87 -7.27
N GLY A 389 11.28 -9.58 -6.94
CA GLY A 389 10.79 -8.55 -7.85
C GLY A 389 11.64 -8.34 -9.10
N ASP A 390 12.93 -8.63 -9.04
CA ASP A 390 13.84 -8.53 -10.19
C ASP A 390 13.61 -9.62 -11.26
N ARG A 391 12.73 -10.59 -10.99
CA ARG A 391 12.32 -11.67 -11.90
C ARG A 391 10.83 -12.02 -11.79
N ALA A 392 10.03 -11.17 -11.16
CA ALA A 392 8.62 -11.43 -10.91
C ALA A 392 7.73 -10.99 -12.08
N THR A 393 6.67 -11.75 -12.31
CA THR A 393 5.54 -11.33 -13.15
C THR A 393 4.27 -11.47 -12.32
N ILE A 394 3.50 -10.39 -12.21
CA ILE A 394 2.33 -10.27 -11.33
C ILE A 394 1.06 -10.23 -12.17
N ALA A 395 0.22 -11.26 -12.04
CA ALA A 395 -1.19 -11.24 -12.41
C ALA A 395 -2.00 -10.76 -11.20
N ASN A 396 -2.63 -9.59 -11.29
CA ASN A 396 -3.37 -9.00 -10.18
C ASN A 396 -4.87 -8.99 -10.45
N ALA A 397 -5.66 -9.54 -9.53
CA ALA A 397 -7.11 -9.49 -9.59
C ALA A 397 -7.59 -8.06 -9.33
N THR A 398 -8.75 -7.71 -9.88
CA THR A 398 -9.38 -6.42 -9.58
C THR A 398 -9.78 -6.36 -8.10
N GLY A 399 -9.40 -5.27 -7.41
CA GLY A 399 -9.64 -5.11 -5.97
C GLY A 399 -8.79 -3.99 -5.39
N CYS A 400 -8.64 -3.93 -4.06
CA CYS A 400 -7.76 -2.93 -3.45
C CYS A 400 -6.34 -2.99 -4.03
N SER A 401 -5.80 -4.21 -4.22
CA SER A 401 -4.47 -4.44 -4.78
C SER A 401 -4.28 -3.94 -6.20
N SER A 402 -5.31 -3.94 -7.05
CA SER A 402 -5.19 -3.31 -8.37
C SER A 402 -5.32 -1.79 -8.31
N ILE A 403 -6.15 -1.27 -7.39
CA ILE A 403 -6.32 0.19 -7.23
C ILE A 403 -5.05 0.84 -6.72
N TYR A 404 -4.53 0.43 -5.56
CA TYR A 404 -3.28 1.05 -5.08
C TYR A 404 -2.06 0.55 -5.86
N GLY A 405 -2.16 -0.58 -6.57
CA GLY A 405 -1.07 -1.21 -7.32
C GLY A 405 -0.93 -0.77 -8.77
N GLY A 406 -1.94 -0.12 -9.36
CA GLY A 406 -1.91 0.25 -10.78
C GLY A 406 -2.91 1.33 -11.19
N ASN A 407 -3.43 2.14 -10.26
CA ASN A 407 -4.31 3.24 -10.63
C ASN A 407 -3.52 4.42 -11.23
N LEU A 408 -3.76 4.67 -12.51
CA LEU A 408 -3.10 5.72 -13.29
C LEU A 408 -3.41 7.13 -12.74
N PRO A 409 -2.47 8.08 -12.83
CA PRO A 409 -1.29 8.06 -13.70
C PRO A 409 0.01 7.54 -13.05
N THR A 410 -0.05 7.05 -11.80
CA THR A 410 1.14 6.65 -11.04
C THR A 410 1.07 5.21 -10.55
N THR A 411 2.16 4.47 -10.69
CA THR A 411 2.24 3.04 -10.33
C THR A 411 3.37 2.80 -9.31
N PRO A 412 3.14 2.03 -8.24
CA PRO A 412 4.12 1.75 -7.19
C PRO A 412 5.16 0.68 -7.54
N TRP A 413 4.93 -0.12 -8.59
CA TRP A 413 5.88 -1.13 -9.04
C TRP A 413 7.05 -0.42 -9.70
N THR A 414 8.26 -0.58 -9.16
CA THR A 414 9.47 0.08 -9.64
C THR A 414 10.51 -0.94 -10.12
N LYS A 415 11.66 -0.45 -10.55
CA LYS A 415 12.78 -1.25 -11.04
C LYS A 415 14.05 -0.93 -10.26
N ASN A 416 14.91 -1.92 -10.10
CA ASN A 416 16.21 -1.74 -9.49
C ASN A 416 17.18 -0.96 -10.39
N SER A 417 18.38 -0.70 -9.90
CA SER A 417 19.45 -0.01 -10.65
C SER A 417 19.87 -0.68 -11.96
N GLN A 418 19.56 -1.97 -12.14
CA GLN A 418 19.79 -2.73 -13.38
C GLN A 418 18.60 -2.65 -14.35
N GLY A 419 17.57 -1.87 -14.03
CA GLY A 419 16.35 -1.73 -14.83
C GLY A 419 15.38 -2.90 -14.72
N ARG A 420 15.58 -3.82 -13.76
CA ARG A 420 14.76 -5.03 -13.56
C ARG A 420 13.74 -4.81 -12.45
N GLY A 421 12.50 -5.22 -12.69
CA GLY A 421 11.43 -5.11 -11.69
C GLY A 421 10.20 -5.91 -12.08
N PRO A 422 9.17 -5.95 -11.21
CA PRO A 422 7.98 -6.74 -11.44
C PRO A 422 7.24 -6.29 -12.70
N ALA A 423 7.01 -7.21 -13.64
CA ALA A 423 6.06 -6.98 -14.72
C ALA A 423 4.64 -7.17 -14.17
N TRP A 424 3.86 -6.10 -14.07
CA TRP A 424 2.53 -6.12 -13.46
C TRP A 424 1.42 -5.96 -14.49
N SER A 425 0.35 -6.74 -14.33
CA SER A 425 -0.86 -6.61 -15.16
C SER A 425 -2.11 -6.97 -14.35
N ASN A 426 -3.21 -6.27 -14.63
CA ASN A 426 -4.54 -6.57 -14.14
C ASN A 426 -5.44 -6.88 -15.35
N SER A 427 -5.94 -8.12 -15.41
CA SER A 427 -6.94 -8.53 -16.41
C SER A 427 -8.33 -8.14 -15.91
N LEU A 428 -9.09 -9.06 -15.30
CA LEU A 428 -10.42 -8.80 -14.75
C LEU A 428 -10.48 -9.16 -13.26
N PHE A 429 -11.69 -9.18 -12.70
CA PHE A 429 -11.89 -9.58 -11.31
C PHE A 429 -11.96 -11.09 -11.17
N GLU A 430 -12.59 -11.75 -12.13
CA GLU A 430 -12.99 -13.15 -12.12
C GLU A 430 -11.91 -14.11 -12.65
N ASP A 431 -11.01 -13.65 -13.53
CA ASP A 431 -10.14 -14.50 -14.36
C ASP A 431 -8.67 -14.53 -13.91
N ASN A 432 -8.34 -13.91 -12.77
CA ASN A 432 -6.95 -13.64 -12.42
C ASN A 432 -6.09 -14.90 -12.26
N ALA A 433 -6.69 -16.00 -11.80
CA ALA A 433 -5.96 -17.26 -11.67
C ALA A 433 -5.56 -17.78 -13.07
N GLU A 434 -6.53 -17.83 -13.97
CA GLU A 434 -6.41 -18.29 -15.34
C GLU A 434 -5.48 -17.38 -16.15
N PHE A 435 -5.55 -16.07 -15.91
CA PHE A 435 -4.63 -15.10 -16.48
C PHE A 435 -3.18 -15.38 -16.06
N GLY A 436 -2.94 -15.57 -14.76
CA GLY A 436 -1.63 -15.97 -14.25
C GLY A 436 -1.15 -17.33 -14.77
N LEU A 437 -2.05 -18.30 -14.93
CA LEU A 437 -1.74 -19.58 -15.56
C LEU A 437 -1.32 -19.39 -17.03
N GLY A 438 -1.99 -18.53 -17.78
CA GLY A 438 -1.60 -18.15 -19.14
C GLY A 438 -0.17 -17.60 -19.21
N LEU A 439 0.18 -16.70 -18.28
CA LEU A 439 1.54 -16.15 -18.16
C LEU A 439 2.57 -17.25 -17.86
N GLN A 440 2.24 -18.20 -16.98
CA GLN A 440 3.12 -19.34 -16.71
C GLN A 440 3.29 -20.27 -17.92
N LEU A 441 2.23 -20.54 -18.67
CA LEU A 441 2.30 -21.35 -19.88
C LEU A 441 3.15 -20.68 -20.98
N ALA A 442 3.02 -19.36 -21.14
CA ALA A 442 3.87 -18.58 -22.02
C ALA A 442 5.35 -18.62 -21.56
N ASN A 443 5.60 -18.48 -20.26
CA ASN A 443 6.95 -18.60 -19.69
C ASN A 443 7.56 -20.00 -19.92
N ASP A 444 6.80 -21.08 -19.69
CA ASP A 444 7.21 -22.46 -19.98
C ASP A 444 7.57 -22.64 -21.48
N LEU A 445 6.81 -22.02 -22.39
CA LEU A 445 7.07 -22.04 -23.83
C LEU A 445 8.36 -21.30 -24.19
N HIS A 446 8.50 -20.05 -23.75
CA HIS A 446 9.66 -19.22 -24.07
C HIS A 446 10.95 -19.77 -23.45
N THR A 447 10.87 -20.37 -22.27
CA THR A 447 12.03 -21.01 -21.63
C THR A 447 12.51 -22.20 -22.46
N ARG A 448 11.60 -23.07 -22.92
CA ARG A 448 11.97 -24.19 -23.83
C ARG A 448 12.52 -23.68 -25.16
N LEU A 449 11.93 -22.62 -25.72
CA LEU A 449 12.41 -22.01 -26.95
C LEU A 449 13.82 -21.44 -26.78
N ALA A 450 14.07 -20.70 -25.71
CA ALA A 450 15.39 -20.13 -25.40
C ALA A 450 16.46 -21.22 -25.25
N ARG A 451 16.15 -22.29 -24.50
CA ARG A 451 17.05 -23.45 -24.35
C ARG A 451 17.34 -24.14 -25.69
N THR A 452 16.31 -24.37 -26.50
CA THR A 452 16.45 -25.02 -27.82
C THR A 452 17.29 -24.16 -28.76
N ARG A 453 17.01 -22.85 -28.85
CA ARG A 453 17.74 -21.92 -29.71
C ARG A 453 19.19 -21.72 -29.26
N LEU A 454 19.44 -21.75 -27.95
CA LEU A 454 20.79 -21.73 -27.41
C LEU A 454 21.59 -22.97 -27.83
N ASP A 455 20.97 -24.16 -27.75
CA ASP A 455 21.60 -25.42 -28.16
C ASP A 455 21.84 -25.49 -29.68
N GLU A 456 20.94 -24.98 -30.51
CA GLU A 456 21.14 -24.90 -31.97
C GLU A 456 22.32 -24.00 -32.38
N LEU A 457 22.68 -23.04 -31.53
CA LEU A 457 23.81 -22.13 -31.72
C LEU A 457 25.06 -22.59 -30.96
N ARG A 458 25.06 -23.80 -30.39
CA ARG A 458 26.12 -24.37 -29.56
C ARG A 458 27.51 -24.25 -30.16
N ASP A 459 27.68 -24.64 -31.42
CA ASP A 459 28.99 -24.64 -32.07
C ASP A 459 29.53 -23.22 -32.33
N LEU A 460 28.63 -22.23 -32.44
CA LEU A 460 28.97 -20.83 -32.68
C LEU A 460 29.26 -20.08 -31.37
N ILE A 461 28.50 -20.38 -30.32
CA ILE A 461 28.63 -19.74 -29.01
C ILE A 461 29.76 -20.38 -28.20
N GLY A 462 29.97 -21.69 -28.32
CA GLY A 462 30.91 -22.48 -27.52
C GLY A 462 30.17 -23.47 -26.60
N PRO A 463 30.39 -24.79 -26.75
CA PRO A 463 29.69 -25.82 -26.00
C PRO A 463 29.76 -25.67 -24.47
N GLU A 464 30.93 -25.35 -23.92
CA GLU A 464 31.14 -25.23 -22.47
C GLU A 464 30.24 -24.15 -21.84
N LEU A 465 30.08 -23.00 -22.50
CA LEU A 465 29.23 -21.92 -22.01
C LEU A 465 27.74 -22.29 -22.11
N VAL A 466 27.36 -22.97 -23.21
CA VAL A 466 26.00 -23.45 -23.40
C VAL A 466 25.60 -24.46 -22.32
N ASP A 467 26.44 -25.46 -22.07
CA ASP A 467 26.19 -26.45 -21.01
C ASP A 467 26.13 -25.79 -19.64
N ALA A 468 27.06 -24.87 -19.35
CA ALA A 468 27.04 -24.11 -18.12
C ALA A 468 25.73 -23.33 -17.94
N VAL A 469 25.10 -22.83 -19.00
CA VAL A 469 23.82 -22.09 -18.91
C VAL A 469 22.62 -23.02 -18.81
N LEU A 470 22.63 -24.14 -19.54
CA LEU A 470 21.51 -25.08 -19.58
C LEU A 470 21.40 -25.92 -18.31
N GLU A 471 22.52 -26.22 -17.65
CA GLU A 471 22.57 -27.08 -16.45
C GLU A 471 22.62 -26.28 -15.14
N ALA A 472 22.65 -24.95 -15.21
CA ALA A 472 22.76 -24.08 -14.04
C ALA A 472 21.59 -24.25 -13.06
N PRO A 473 21.85 -24.52 -11.76
CA PRO A 473 20.82 -24.33 -10.74
C PRO A 473 20.46 -22.85 -10.65
N GLN A 474 19.20 -22.54 -10.30
CA GLN A 474 18.68 -21.18 -10.17
C GLN A 474 17.75 -21.07 -8.95
N VAL A 475 18.22 -21.57 -7.81
CA VAL A 475 17.48 -21.61 -6.54
C VAL A 475 17.95 -20.51 -5.59
N ARG A 476 19.25 -20.21 -5.59
CA ARG A 476 19.88 -19.18 -4.73
C ARG A 476 20.17 -17.91 -5.51
N GLU A 477 20.28 -16.78 -4.81
CA GLU A 477 20.62 -15.49 -5.43
C GLU A 477 22.01 -15.47 -6.07
N SER A 478 23.00 -16.13 -5.45
CA SER A 478 24.33 -16.27 -6.05
C SER A 478 24.30 -17.07 -7.37
N GLU A 479 23.41 -18.05 -7.47
CA GLU A 479 23.21 -18.86 -8.68
C GLU A 479 22.52 -18.04 -9.78
N LEU A 480 21.48 -17.26 -9.43
CA LEU A 480 20.81 -16.34 -10.35
C LEU A 480 21.77 -15.24 -10.85
N ALA A 481 22.60 -14.68 -9.97
CA ALA A 481 23.63 -13.71 -10.35
C ALA A 481 24.64 -14.32 -11.33
N ALA A 482 25.13 -15.53 -11.04
CA ALA A 482 26.02 -16.25 -11.95
C ALA A 482 25.35 -16.61 -13.28
N GLN A 483 24.05 -16.93 -13.29
CA GLN A 483 23.29 -17.18 -14.52
C GLN A 483 23.18 -15.92 -15.36
N ARG A 484 22.89 -14.77 -14.75
CA ARG A 484 22.84 -13.47 -15.43
C ARG A 484 24.17 -13.13 -16.09
N ALA A 485 25.28 -13.32 -15.38
CA ALA A 485 26.62 -13.11 -15.95
C ALA A 485 26.89 -14.02 -17.17
N ARG A 486 26.44 -15.28 -17.12
CA ARG A 486 26.53 -16.20 -18.26
C ARG A 486 25.64 -15.78 -19.44
N VAL A 487 24.44 -15.29 -19.18
CA VAL A 487 23.53 -14.77 -20.21
C VAL A 487 24.08 -13.50 -20.86
N GLU A 488 24.62 -12.57 -20.08
CA GLU A 488 25.31 -11.39 -20.58
C GLU A 488 26.51 -11.77 -21.47
N GLU A 489 27.28 -12.79 -21.08
CA GLU A 489 28.35 -13.33 -21.91
C GLU A 489 27.84 -13.92 -23.23
N ILE A 490 26.73 -14.67 -23.22
CA ILE A 490 26.09 -15.14 -24.47
C ILE A 490 25.71 -13.93 -25.34
N GLN A 491 25.07 -12.91 -24.78
CA GLN A 491 24.67 -11.71 -25.52
C GLN A 491 25.87 -11.06 -26.23
N ARG A 492 27.02 -10.94 -25.55
CA ARG A 492 28.26 -10.43 -26.16
C ARG A 492 28.73 -11.29 -27.33
N ARG A 493 28.75 -12.61 -27.21
CA ARG A 493 29.17 -13.51 -28.31
C ARG A 493 28.25 -13.38 -29.52
N LEU A 494 26.94 -13.28 -29.28
CA LEU A 494 25.93 -13.11 -30.32
C LEU A 494 26.09 -11.82 -31.14
N GLU A 495 26.77 -10.78 -30.63
CA GLU A 495 27.06 -9.56 -31.41
C GLU A 495 27.96 -9.80 -32.62
N THR A 496 28.77 -10.86 -32.57
CA THR A 496 29.75 -11.18 -33.62
C THR A 496 29.30 -12.31 -34.54
N ILE A 497 28.15 -12.92 -34.27
CA ILE A 497 27.62 -14.06 -35.02
C ILE A 497 26.59 -13.56 -36.04
N ASP A 498 26.90 -13.74 -37.33
CA ASP A 498 25.99 -13.46 -38.43
C ASP A 498 25.20 -14.72 -38.81
N ASP A 499 24.16 -15.02 -38.03
CA ASP A 499 23.24 -16.15 -38.26
C ASP A 499 21.79 -15.72 -37.98
N PRO A 500 20.82 -15.99 -38.88
CA PRO A 500 19.42 -15.61 -38.69
C PRO A 500 18.79 -16.09 -37.37
N ARG A 501 19.26 -17.22 -36.82
CA ARG A 501 18.78 -17.79 -35.55
C ARG A 501 19.18 -16.96 -34.34
N VAL A 502 20.15 -16.05 -34.46
CA VAL A 502 20.56 -15.13 -33.38
C VAL A 502 19.41 -14.20 -33.00
N ALA A 503 18.66 -13.70 -33.98
CA ALA A 503 17.50 -12.83 -33.71
C ALA A 503 16.42 -13.59 -32.92
N ASP A 504 16.18 -14.86 -33.27
CA ASP A 504 15.25 -15.73 -32.58
C ASP A 504 15.67 -15.94 -31.12
N LEU A 505 16.94 -16.30 -30.86
CA LEU A 505 17.44 -16.48 -29.48
C LEU A 505 17.33 -15.17 -28.69
N ARG A 506 17.74 -14.03 -29.28
CA ARG A 506 17.68 -12.72 -28.61
C ARG A 506 16.28 -12.34 -28.15
N SER A 507 15.23 -12.73 -28.89
CA SER A 507 13.86 -12.40 -28.51
C SER A 507 13.37 -13.14 -27.25
N VAL A 508 14.04 -14.22 -26.84
CA VAL A 508 13.67 -15.03 -25.67
C VAL A 508 14.81 -15.26 -24.68
N ILE A 509 15.98 -14.66 -24.89
CA ILE A 509 17.20 -14.96 -24.13
C ILE A 509 17.05 -14.72 -22.62
N ASP A 510 16.24 -13.75 -22.23
CA ASP A 510 15.97 -13.44 -20.82
C ASP A 510 15.21 -14.56 -20.09
N HIS A 511 14.57 -15.49 -20.82
CA HIS A 511 13.94 -16.69 -20.26
C HIS A 511 14.95 -17.79 -19.88
N LEU A 512 16.25 -17.60 -20.14
CA LEU A 512 17.31 -18.43 -19.56
C LEU A 512 17.51 -18.14 -18.06
N VAL A 513 16.99 -17.02 -17.56
CA VAL A 513 16.88 -16.70 -16.13
C VAL A 513 15.48 -17.06 -15.64
N ARG A 514 15.39 -17.84 -14.54
CA ARG A 514 14.13 -18.32 -13.98
C ARG A 514 13.20 -17.16 -13.59
N ARG A 515 12.00 -17.11 -14.17
CA ARG A 515 10.93 -16.17 -13.76
C ARG A 515 10.11 -16.70 -12.60
N SER A 516 9.52 -15.79 -11.82
CA SER A 516 8.61 -16.10 -10.71
C SER A 516 7.21 -15.54 -11.01
N ILE A 517 6.24 -16.40 -11.29
CA ILE A 517 4.86 -15.98 -11.59
C ILE A 517 4.06 -15.89 -10.28
N TRP A 518 3.47 -14.72 -10.04
CA TRP A 518 2.66 -14.43 -8.87
C TRP A 518 1.24 -14.02 -9.28
N ILE A 519 0.25 -14.60 -8.60
CA ILE A 519 -1.17 -14.35 -8.79
C ILE A 519 -1.68 -13.70 -7.51
N VAL A 520 -1.90 -12.40 -7.54
CA VAL A 520 -2.23 -11.57 -6.38
C VAL A 520 -3.71 -11.19 -6.41
N GLY A 521 -4.43 -11.32 -5.30
CA GLY A 521 -5.79 -10.82 -5.20
C GLY A 521 -6.34 -10.82 -3.79
N GLY A 522 -7.47 -10.12 -3.59
CA GLY A 522 -8.16 -10.07 -2.30
C GLY A 522 -9.03 -11.29 -2.03
N ASP A 523 -9.63 -11.36 -0.83
CA ASP A 523 -10.53 -12.45 -0.47
C ASP A 523 -11.77 -12.56 -1.36
N GLY A 524 -12.33 -11.44 -1.82
CA GLY A 524 -13.48 -11.47 -2.72
C GLY A 524 -13.22 -12.09 -4.08
N TRP A 525 -11.97 -12.08 -4.55
CA TRP A 525 -11.59 -12.84 -5.74
C TRP A 525 -11.47 -14.33 -5.40
N ALA A 526 -10.57 -14.67 -4.46
CA ALA A 526 -10.17 -16.05 -4.20
C ALA A 526 -11.29 -16.91 -3.58
N TYR A 527 -12.14 -16.32 -2.74
CA TYR A 527 -13.19 -17.06 -2.04
C TYR A 527 -14.48 -17.10 -2.84
N ASP A 528 -14.77 -16.06 -3.63
CA ASP A 528 -16.02 -15.87 -4.34
C ASP A 528 -15.88 -15.99 -5.85
N ILE A 529 -15.71 -14.86 -6.56
CA ILE A 529 -15.94 -14.80 -8.02
C ILE A 529 -14.91 -15.59 -8.82
N GLY A 530 -13.63 -15.56 -8.42
CA GLY A 530 -12.54 -16.29 -9.07
C GLY A 530 -12.24 -17.64 -8.42
N SER A 531 -13.08 -18.11 -7.49
CA SER A 531 -12.78 -19.33 -6.72
C SER A 531 -12.75 -20.59 -7.59
N GLY A 532 -13.55 -20.68 -8.65
CA GLY A 532 -13.52 -21.80 -9.59
C GLY A 532 -12.25 -21.81 -10.45
N GLY A 533 -11.83 -20.64 -10.93
CA GLY A 533 -10.57 -20.48 -11.65
C GLY A 533 -9.36 -20.79 -10.78
N LEU A 534 -9.33 -20.27 -9.56
CA LEU A 534 -8.29 -20.54 -8.59
C LEU A 534 -8.16 -22.03 -8.28
N ASP A 535 -9.27 -22.71 -8.02
CA ASP A 535 -9.30 -24.15 -7.78
C ASP A 535 -8.69 -24.94 -8.94
N HIS A 536 -9.07 -24.61 -10.18
CA HIS A 536 -8.53 -25.23 -11.39
C HIS A 536 -7.01 -25.01 -11.55
N VAL A 537 -6.54 -23.80 -11.27
CA VAL A 537 -5.11 -23.46 -11.37
C VAL A 537 -4.29 -24.17 -10.31
N LEU A 538 -4.77 -24.26 -9.07
CA LEU A 538 -4.13 -25.04 -8.01
C LEU A 538 -4.10 -26.54 -8.34
N ALA A 539 -5.15 -27.08 -8.98
CA ALA A 539 -5.19 -28.46 -9.43
C ALA A 539 -4.26 -28.77 -10.62
N SER A 540 -3.86 -27.75 -11.41
CA SER A 540 -3.08 -27.93 -12.65
C SER A 540 -1.66 -28.47 -12.43
N GLY A 541 -1.14 -28.31 -11.21
CA GLY A 541 0.21 -28.67 -10.87
C GLY A 541 1.30 -27.80 -11.50
N ARG A 542 0.95 -26.65 -12.07
CA ARG A 542 1.91 -25.68 -12.63
C ARG A 542 2.59 -24.87 -11.53
N ASN A 543 3.82 -24.45 -11.78
CA ASN A 543 4.61 -23.65 -10.84
C ASN A 543 4.12 -22.19 -10.87
N VAL A 544 3.16 -21.86 -10.00
CA VAL A 544 2.61 -20.52 -9.82
C VAL A 544 2.44 -20.24 -8.34
N ASN A 545 2.67 -18.99 -7.93
CA ASN A 545 2.53 -18.56 -6.55
C ASN A 545 1.27 -17.70 -6.41
N VAL A 546 0.30 -18.16 -5.64
CA VAL A 546 -0.92 -17.39 -5.35
C VAL A 546 -0.78 -16.69 -4.00
N LEU A 547 -0.98 -15.38 -3.98
CA LEU A 547 -1.05 -14.56 -2.76
C LEU A 547 -2.46 -13.98 -2.61
N VAL A 548 -3.18 -14.47 -1.61
CA VAL A 548 -4.50 -13.97 -1.22
C VAL A 548 -4.35 -13.01 -0.04
N LEU A 549 -4.70 -11.75 -0.27
CA LEU A 549 -4.73 -10.67 0.72
C LEU A 549 -6.10 -10.69 1.40
N ASP A 550 -6.23 -11.47 2.47
CA ASP A 550 -7.53 -11.73 3.11
C ASP A 550 -7.90 -10.63 4.10
N THR A 551 -8.75 -9.71 3.63
CA THR A 551 -9.36 -8.66 4.45
C THR A 551 -10.71 -9.08 5.02
N GLU A 552 -11.17 -10.28 4.70
CA GLU A 552 -12.46 -10.86 5.10
C GLU A 552 -13.69 -10.02 4.69
N VAL A 553 -13.56 -9.09 3.75
CA VAL A 553 -14.64 -8.28 3.16
C VAL A 553 -14.21 -7.78 1.78
N TYR A 554 -15.16 -7.34 0.96
CA TYR A 554 -14.82 -6.62 -0.28
C TYR A 554 -14.42 -5.19 0.07
N SER A 555 -13.15 -5.01 0.44
CA SER A 555 -12.62 -3.74 0.95
C SER A 555 -12.77 -2.59 -0.06
N ASN A 556 -12.55 -2.84 -1.35
CA ASN A 556 -12.55 -1.77 -2.36
C ASN A 556 -13.92 -1.14 -2.58
N THR A 557 -14.97 -1.96 -2.65
CA THR A 557 -16.34 -1.54 -2.97
C THR A 557 -17.15 -1.10 -1.74
N GLY A 558 -16.46 -0.87 -0.61
CA GLY A 558 -17.04 -0.31 0.61
C GLY A 558 -17.56 -1.35 1.60
N GLY A 559 -16.91 -2.53 1.70
CA GLY A 559 -17.10 -3.47 2.80
C GLY A 559 -18.32 -4.38 2.65
N GLN A 560 -18.49 -5.01 1.48
CA GLN A 560 -19.47 -6.09 1.29
C GLN A 560 -19.01 -7.39 1.93
N SER A 561 -19.98 -8.18 2.39
CA SER A 561 -19.77 -9.55 2.85
C SER A 561 -19.19 -10.43 1.73
N SER A 562 -18.18 -11.24 2.06
CA SER A 562 -17.57 -12.27 1.23
C SER A 562 -17.76 -13.65 1.85
N LYS A 563 -17.43 -14.73 1.13
CA LYS A 563 -17.32 -16.06 1.78
C LYS A 563 -16.17 -16.14 2.78
N ALA A 564 -15.23 -15.19 2.76
CA ALA A 564 -14.18 -15.03 3.76
C ALA A 564 -14.63 -14.25 5.01
N THR A 565 -15.74 -13.51 4.97
CA THR A 565 -16.28 -12.81 6.15
C THR A 565 -16.57 -13.78 7.29
N PRO A 566 -16.17 -13.50 8.54
CA PRO A 566 -16.37 -14.43 9.65
C PRO A 566 -17.80 -14.39 10.19
N LEU A 567 -18.15 -15.42 10.95
CA LEU A 567 -19.42 -15.50 11.68
C LEU A 567 -19.54 -14.33 12.67
N GLY A 568 -20.71 -13.68 12.72
CA GLY A 568 -20.99 -12.53 13.59
C GLY A 568 -20.51 -11.17 13.08
N ALA A 569 -19.67 -11.11 12.04
CA ALA A 569 -19.19 -9.85 11.50
C ALA A 569 -20.29 -9.12 10.70
N VAL A 570 -20.42 -7.81 10.92
CA VAL A 570 -21.32 -6.93 10.17
C VAL A 570 -20.62 -6.40 8.92
N ALA A 571 -21.28 -6.54 7.78
CA ALA A 571 -20.85 -6.01 6.48
C ALA A 571 -22.09 -5.65 5.63
N LYS A 572 -21.91 -4.97 4.48
CA LYS A 572 -23.03 -4.83 3.52
C LYS A 572 -23.46 -6.23 3.06
N PHE A 573 -24.78 -6.45 2.96
CA PHE A 573 -25.40 -7.77 2.76
C PHE A 573 -25.28 -8.76 3.94
N ALA A 574 -24.72 -8.34 5.07
CA ALA A 574 -24.67 -9.08 6.33
C ALA A 574 -24.89 -8.12 7.53
N ALA A 575 -25.90 -7.25 7.42
CA ALA A 575 -26.11 -6.15 8.37
C ALA A 575 -26.43 -6.62 9.81
N ALA A 576 -27.04 -7.79 9.96
CA ALA A 576 -27.36 -8.42 11.24
C ALA A 576 -26.24 -9.36 11.75
N GLY A 577 -25.04 -9.28 11.18
CA GLY A 577 -23.98 -10.26 11.39
C GLY A 577 -24.11 -11.44 10.44
N LYS A 578 -22.98 -11.90 9.89
CA LYS A 578 -22.97 -13.08 9.02
C LYS A 578 -23.27 -14.35 9.84
N THR A 579 -24.22 -15.14 9.38
CA THR A 579 -24.70 -16.35 10.08
C THR A 579 -24.01 -17.64 9.66
N VAL A 580 -23.08 -17.57 8.70
CA VAL A 580 -22.32 -18.71 8.17
C VAL A 580 -20.85 -18.53 8.52
N ALA A 581 -20.17 -19.61 8.90
CA ALA A 581 -18.73 -19.61 9.15
C ALA A 581 -17.92 -19.17 7.91
N LYS A 582 -16.66 -18.80 8.14
CA LYS A 582 -15.70 -18.50 7.07
C LYS A 582 -15.44 -19.76 6.25
N LYS A 583 -15.48 -19.66 4.92
CA LYS A 583 -15.04 -20.74 4.02
C LYS A 583 -13.57 -21.04 4.29
N ASP A 584 -13.18 -22.29 4.49
CA ASP A 584 -11.78 -22.66 4.74
C ASP A 584 -11.06 -22.99 3.42
N LEU A 585 -10.53 -21.96 2.77
CA LEU A 585 -9.77 -22.10 1.50
C LEU A 585 -8.47 -22.89 1.69
N ALA A 586 -7.84 -22.83 2.88
CA ALA A 586 -6.61 -23.56 3.15
C ALA A 586 -6.86 -25.07 3.12
N LEU A 587 -7.90 -25.56 3.80
CA LEU A 587 -8.23 -26.98 3.78
C LEU A 587 -8.66 -27.47 2.39
N GLN A 588 -9.34 -26.62 1.61
CA GLN A 588 -9.68 -26.96 0.22
C GLN A 588 -8.44 -27.17 -0.64
N ALA A 589 -7.44 -26.28 -0.54
CA ALA A 589 -6.19 -26.43 -1.28
C ALA A 589 -5.35 -27.61 -0.78
N ILE A 590 -5.29 -27.84 0.53
CA ILE A 590 -4.57 -28.98 1.13
C ILE A 590 -5.14 -30.33 0.66
N ALA A 591 -6.45 -30.41 0.37
CA ALA A 591 -7.10 -31.64 -0.06
C ALA A 591 -6.50 -32.22 -1.36
N TYR A 592 -5.89 -31.39 -2.22
CA TYR A 592 -5.16 -31.85 -3.40
C TYR A 592 -3.89 -32.66 -3.06
N GLY A 593 -3.26 -32.40 -1.90
CA GLY A 593 -1.98 -32.98 -1.49
C GLY A 593 -0.75 -32.44 -2.23
N SER A 594 -0.95 -31.84 -3.39
CA SER A 594 0.09 -31.39 -4.32
C SER A 594 0.26 -29.87 -4.39
N VAL A 595 -0.34 -29.13 -3.44
CA VAL A 595 -0.34 -27.67 -3.37
C VAL A 595 0.38 -27.26 -2.09
N TYR A 596 1.39 -26.39 -2.18
CA TYR A 596 1.95 -25.76 -0.98
C TYR A 596 0.93 -24.77 -0.44
N VAL A 597 0.61 -24.81 0.85
CA VAL A 597 -0.39 -23.92 1.45
C VAL A 597 0.17 -23.27 2.71
N ALA A 598 0.08 -21.95 2.83
CA ALA A 598 0.43 -21.24 4.05
C ALA A 598 -0.66 -20.25 4.46
N ARG A 599 -0.95 -20.17 5.76
CA ARG A 599 -1.68 -19.05 6.37
C ARG A 599 -0.69 -18.24 7.17
N VAL A 600 -0.61 -16.95 6.86
CA VAL A 600 0.37 -16.02 7.44
C VAL A 600 -0.32 -14.82 8.06
N ALA A 601 0.33 -14.22 9.07
CA ALA A 601 -0.06 -12.93 9.64
C ALA A 601 1.21 -12.22 10.12
N MET A 602 1.65 -11.21 9.36
CA MET A 602 2.93 -10.51 9.56
C MET A 602 3.04 -9.87 10.95
N GLY A 603 1.93 -9.35 11.49
CA GLY A 603 1.90 -8.76 12.84
C GLY A 603 1.96 -9.79 13.97
N ALA A 604 1.70 -11.06 13.69
CA ALA A 604 1.80 -12.14 14.68
C ALA A 604 3.16 -12.84 14.63
N ASP A 605 3.65 -13.16 13.43
CA ASP A 605 4.96 -13.77 13.23
C ASP A 605 5.55 -13.39 11.85
N ALA A 606 6.46 -12.41 11.87
CA ALA A 606 7.16 -11.93 10.68
C ALA A 606 8.12 -12.99 10.09
N GLN A 607 8.73 -13.84 10.93
CA GLN A 607 9.66 -14.87 10.46
C GLN A 607 8.93 -16.05 9.81
N GLN A 608 7.78 -16.46 10.37
CA GLN A 608 6.91 -17.44 9.74
C GLN A 608 6.39 -16.94 8.40
N THR A 609 6.01 -15.66 8.31
CA THR A 609 5.60 -15.02 7.05
C THR A 609 6.73 -15.07 6.01
N LEU A 610 7.96 -14.65 6.37
CA LEU A 610 9.12 -14.72 5.49
C LEU A 610 9.41 -16.15 5.02
N ARG A 611 9.36 -17.11 5.94
CA ARG A 611 9.60 -18.52 5.63
C ARG A 611 8.57 -19.04 4.63
N ALA A 612 7.29 -18.75 4.83
CA ALA A 612 6.23 -19.17 3.92
C ALA A 612 6.42 -18.65 2.49
N PHE A 613 6.83 -17.38 2.32
CA PHE A 613 7.12 -16.82 1.00
C PHE A 613 8.29 -17.52 0.31
N ARG A 614 9.36 -17.83 1.06
CA ARG A 614 10.55 -18.52 0.52
C ARG A 614 10.25 -19.97 0.15
N GLU A 615 9.52 -20.69 0.99
CA GLU A 615 9.11 -22.08 0.74
C GLU A 615 8.13 -22.17 -0.44
N ALA A 616 7.12 -21.30 -0.49
CA ALA A 616 6.17 -21.23 -1.60
C ALA A 616 6.85 -21.02 -2.95
N GLU A 617 7.81 -20.08 -3.03
CA GLU A 617 8.49 -19.78 -4.30
C GLU A 617 9.50 -20.85 -4.71
N ALA A 618 10.11 -21.52 -3.73
CA ALA A 618 11.02 -22.63 -3.96
C ALA A 618 10.29 -23.91 -4.40
N TYR A 619 9.01 -24.06 -4.03
CA TYR A 619 8.21 -25.23 -4.40
C TYR A 619 7.98 -25.29 -5.92
N GLU A 620 8.29 -26.44 -6.54
CA GLU A 620 8.11 -26.65 -7.97
C GLU A 620 6.68 -27.05 -8.33
N GLY A 621 5.71 -26.26 -7.89
CA GLY A 621 4.30 -26.54 -8.06
C GLY A 621 3.43 -25.35 -7.67
N PRO A 622 2.10 -25.57 -7.57
CA PRO A 622 1.18 -24.53 -7.17
C PRO A 622 1.35 -24.23 -5.68
N SER A 623 1.46 -22.94 -5.36
CA SER A 623 1.59 -22.45 -3.99
C SER A 623 0.46 -21.49 -3.68
N LEU A 624 -0.09 -21.55 -2.47
CA LEU A 624 -1.15 -20.67 -1.98
C LEU A 624 -0.75 -20.07 -0.62
N ILE A 625 -0.56 -18.76 -0.57
CA ILE A 625 -0.36 -18.00 0.66
C ILE A 625 -1.62 -17.19 0.93
N ILE A 626 -2.24 -17.40 2.09
CA ILE A 626 -3.38 -16.64 2.58
C ILE A 626 -2.90 -15.73 3.71
N ALA A 627 -2.83 -14.44 3.44
CA ALA A 627 -2.26 -13.43 4.32
C ALA A 627 -3.35 -12.62 5.01
N TYR A 628 -3.42 -12.68 6.35
CA TYR A 628 -4.33 -11.84 7.12
C TYR A 628 -3.96 -10.37 6.92
N SER A 629 -4.90 -9.62 6.36
CA SER A 629 -4.72 -8.23 5.95
C SER A 629 -5.73 -7.35 6.68
N HIS A 630 -5.31 -6.76 7.79
CA HIS A 630 -6.16 -5.82 8.53
C HIS A 630 -6.55 -4.62 7.65
N CYS A 631 -7.77 -4.11 7.84
CA CYS A 631 -8.36 -3.11 6.95
C CYS A 631 -9.18 -2.06 7.74
N ILE A 632 -9.28 -0.85 7.19
CA ILE A 632 -10.17 0.21 7.69
C ILE A 632 -11.62 -0.26 7.79
N ALA A 633 -12.04 -1.22 6.95
CA ALA A 633 -13.38 -1.80 6.96
C ALA A 633 -13.67 -2.63 8.23
N HIS A 634 -12.64 -3.03 8.97
CA HIS A 634 -12.79 -3.66 10.29
C HIS A 634 -13.20 -2.64 11.36
N GLY A 635 -12.93 -1.35 11.12
CA GLY A 635 -13.12 -0.25 12.05
C GLY A 635 -12.27 -0.42 13.31
N ILE A 636 -10.98 -0.63 13.08
CA ILE A 636 -9.90 -0.68 14.08
C ILE A 636 -9.08 0.61 14.00
N GLU A 637 -8.29 0.85 15.04
CA GLU A 637 -7.22 1.85 14.97
C GLU A 637 -6.08 1.27 14.12
N MET A 638 -5.83 1.88 12.96
CA MET A 638 -4.88 1.32 11.98
C MET A 638 -3.44 1.37 12.49
N SER A 639 -3.13 2.24 13.46
CA SER A 639 -1.82 2.26 14.14
C SER A 639 -1.62 1.10 15.13
N GLU A 640 -2.67 0.33 15.45
CA GLU A 640 -2.62 -0.93 16.23
C GLU A 640 -2.85 -2.17 15.34
N GLY A 641 -2.65 -2.02 14.03
CA GLY A 641 -2.94 -3.06 13.05
C GLY A 641 -2.19 -4.36 13.32
N LEU A 642 -0.91 -4.30 13.73
CA LEU A 642 -0.09 -5.50 13.97
C LEU A 642 -0.50 -6.22 15.24
N ASN A 643 -0.77 -5.49 16.32
CA ASN A 643 -1.30 -6.04 17.56
C ASN A 643 -2.63 -6.74 17.31
N GLN A 644 -3.49 -6.18 16.45
CA GLN A 644 -4.74 -6.82 16.10
C GLN A 644 -4.53 -8.12 15.32
N GLN A 645 -3.53 -8.21 14.43
CA GLN A 645 -3.16 -9.51 13.82
C GLN A 645 -2.66 -10.51 14.87
N GLN A 646 -1.82 -10.07 15.80
CA GLN A 646 -1.34 -10.94 16.89
C GLN A 646 -2.51 -11.48 17.73
N ARG A 647 -3.52 -10.65 18.01
CA ARG A 647 -4.72 -11.05 18.76
C ARG A 647 -5.62 -11.99 17.96
N ALA A 648 -5.71 -11.82 16.63
CA ALA A 648 -6.38 -12.77 15.75
C ALA A 648 -5.74 -14.17 15.82
N VAL A 649 -4.40 -14.24 15.85
CA VAL A 649 -3.69 -15.52 16.04
C VAL A 649 -3.91 -16.08 17.44
N ARG A 650 -3.69 -15.25 18.48
CA ARG A 650 -3.81 -15.67 19.89
C ARG A 650 -5.22 -16.12 20.29
N SER A 651 -6.26 -15.67 19.60
CA SER A 651 -7.65 -16.09 19.84
C SER A 651 -8.03 -17.38 19.09
N GLY A 652 -7.17 -17.89 18.21
CA GLY A 652 -7.50 -18.97 17.29
C GLY A 652 -8.35 -18.53 16.09
N HIS A 653 -8.69 -17.24 15.97
CA HIS A 653 -9.37 -16.70 14.78
C HIS A 653 -8.54 -16.89 13.51
N TRP A 654 -7.22 -16.79 13.61
CA TRP A 654 -6.31 -16.95 12.49
C TRP A 654 -5.11 -17.87 12.81
N PRO A 655 -5.28 -19.21 12.82
CA PRO A 655 -4.15 -20.11 13.00
C PRO A 655 -3.15 -19.98 11.83
N LEU A 656 -1.88 -19.82 12.16
CA LEU A 656 -0.74 -19.86 11.25
C LEU A 656 -0.41 -21.32 10.96
N VAL A 657 -0.37 -21.66 9.68
CA VAL A 657 -0.09 -23.02 9.22
C VAL A 657 0.76 -22.99 7.98
N ARG A 658 1.54 -24.06 7.77
CA ARG A 658 2.19 -24.38 6.49
C ARG A 658 1.91 -25.84 6.16
N TYR A 659 1.61 -26.12 4.91
CA TYR A 659 1.47 -27.45 4.34
C TYR A 659 2.49 -27.55 3.21
N ASP A 660 3.48 -28.42 3.37
CA ASP A 660 4.56 -28.60 2.41
C ASP A 660 4.56 -30.03 1.82
N PRO A 661 4.13 -30.19 0.55
CA PRO A 661 4.15 -31.48 -0.13
C PRO A 661 5.52 -32.17 -0.14
N VAL A 662 6.62 -31.40 -0.15
CA VAL A 662 7.99 -31.96 -0.17
C VAL A 662 8.28 -32.74 1.11
N VAL A 663 7.78 -32.25 2.25
CA VAL A 663 7.93 -32.93 3.54
C VAL A 663 7.15 -34.25 3.55
N ARG A 664 5.96 -34.29 2.93
CA ARG A 664 5.17 -35.52 2.78
C ARG A 664 5.93 -36.56 1.96
N ASP A 665 6.53 -36.15 0.85
CA ASP A 665 7.28 -37.06 -0.03
C ASP A 665 8.56 -37.57 0.61
N ALA A 666 9.15 -36.81 1.52
CA ALA A 666 10.23 -37.25 2.41
C ALA A 666 9.76 -38.15 3.58
N GLY A 667 8.47 -38.47 3.68
CA GLY A 667 7.89 -39.32 4.73
C GLY A 667 7.55 -38.61 6.03
N GLY A 668 7.67 -37.28 6.09
CA GLY A 668 7.31 -36.44 7.23
C GLY A 668 5.84 -35.97 7.21
N ASN A 669 5.39 -35.33 8.29
CA ASN A 669 4.09 -34.67 8.30
C ASN A 669 4.17 -33.34 7.52
N PRO A 670 3.49 -33.20 6.37
CA PRO A 670 3.49 -31.94 5.62
C PRO A 670 2.81 -30.79 6.36
N PHE A 671 1.84 -31.07 7.24
CA PHE A 671 1.04 -30.07 7.94
C PHE A 671 1.72 -29.61 9.23
N GLN A 672 2.14 -28.35 9.22
CA GLN A 672 2.83 -27.68 10.31
C GLN A 672 1.90 -26.59 10.88
N LEU A 673 1.47 -26.79 12.12
CA LEU A 673 0.72 -25.78 12.88
C LEU A 673 1.72 -24.86 13.60
N ASP A 674 2.05 -23.73 12.97
CA ASP A 674 3.06 -22.79 13.48
C ASP A 674 2.53 -21.94 14.64
N SER A 675 1.21 -21.79 14.77
CA SER A 675 0.61 -21.04 15.87
C SER A 675 0.74 -21.72 17.23
N PRO A 676 0.95 -20.95 18.31
CA PRO A 676 0.68 -21.45 19.65
C PRO A 676 -0.82 -21.70 19.83
N ARG A 677 -1.17 -22.57 20.80
CA ARG A 677 -2.56 -22.78 21.21
C ARG A 677 -3.25 -21.44 21.56
N PRO A 678 -4.55 -21.29 21.27
CA PRO A 678 -5.31 -20.10 21.63
C PRO A 678 -5.14 -19.78 23.11
N SER A 679 -4.79 -18.52 23.40
CA SER A 679 -4.43 -18.01 24.74
C SER A 679 -5.35 -16.90 25.23
N ILE A 680 -6.27 -16.42 24.38
CA ILE A 680 -7.31 -15.44 24.72
C ILE A 680 -8.64 -15.90 24.10
N PRO A 681 -9.79 -15.53 24.69
CA PRO A 681 -11.09 -15.82 24.08
C PRO A 681 -11.30 -15.02 22.78
N LEU A 682 -12.21 -15.48 21.92
CA LEU A 682 -12.53 -14.80 20.66
C LEU A 682 -13.08 -13.38 20.88
N SER A 683 -13.88 -13.21 21.93
CA SER A 683 -14.46 -11.92 22.34
C SER A 683 -13.42 -10.83 22.54
N ASP A 684 -12.26 -11.20 23.10
CA ASP A 684 -11.14 -10.29 23.32
C ASP A 684 -10.66 -9.71 21.99
N TYR A 685 -10.56 -10.52 20.93
CA TYR A 685 -10.20 -10.09 19.57
C TYR A 685 -11.32 -9.28 18.90
N ILE A 686 -12.51 -9.86 18.75
CA ILE A 686 -13.54 -9.31 17.85
C ILE A 686 -14.13 -7.98 18.36
N TYR A 687 -14.25 -7.78 19.68
CA TYR A 687 -14.86 -6.56 20.23
C TYR A 687 -13.94 -5.33 20.23
N ARG A 688 -12.71 -5.47 19.72
CA ARG A 688 -11.89 -4.31 19.33
C ARG A 688 -12.30 -3.72 17.98
N GLU A 689 -13.03 -4.47 17.16
CA GLU A 689 -13.38 -4.08 15.81
C GLU A 689 -14.82 -3.53 15.77
N LEU A 690 -15.02 -2.41 15.08
CA LEU A 690 -16.35 -1.82 14.93
C LEU A 690 -17.32 -2.80 14.24
N ARG A 691 -16.84 -3.60 13.29
CA ARG A 691 -17.67 -4.57 12.54
C ARG A 691 -18.36 -5.62 13.43
N TYR A 692 -17.93 -5.83 14.67
CA TYR A 692 -18.63 -6.67 15.65
C TYR A 692 -19.37 -5.85 16.71
N ARG A 693 -18.78 -4.73 17.16
CA ARG A 693 -19.42 -3.84 18.14
C ARG A 693 -20.74 -3.25 17.63
N MET A 694 -20.87 -3.05 16.31
CA MET A 694 -22.12 -2.58 15.70
C MET A 694 -23.29 -3.52 16.00
N LEU A 695 -23.09 -4.83 15.84
CA LEU A 695 -24.12 -5.82 16.14
C LEU A 695 -24.42 -5.82 17.65
N ARG A 696 -23.39 -5.87 18.49
CA ARG A 696 -23.55 -5.85 19.96
C ARG A 696 -24.36 -4.66 20.44
N ASN A 697 -24.16 -3.49 19.85
CA ASN A 697 -24.88 -2.27 20.24
C ASN A 697 -26.32 -2.24 19.70
N ALA A 698 -26.58 -2.84 18.53
CA ALA A 698 -27.89 -2.82 17.90
C ALA A 698 -28.81 -3.96 18.37
N ASN A 699 -28.24 -5.15 18.59
CA ASN A 699 -28.93 -6.35 19.05
C ASN A 699 -27.98 -7.20 19.92
N PRO A 700 -27.90 -6.92 21.23
CA PRO A 700 -27.00 -7.62 22.15
C PRO A 700 -27.24 -9.13 22.23
N GLU A 701 -28.50 -9.57 22.23
CA GLU A 701 -28.88 -10.99 22.33
C GLU A 701 -28.36 -11.80 21.12
N GLU A 702 -28.56 -11.27 19.91
CA GLU A 702 -28.03 -11.91 18.71
C GLU A 702 -26.50 -11.88 18.65
N ALA A 703 -25.88 -10.81 19.14
CA ALA A 703 -24.42 -10.72 19.21
C ALA A 703 -23.82 -11.77 20.15
N GLU A 704 -24.46 -12.03 21.29
CA GLU A 704 -24.05 -13.07 22.24
C GLU A 704 -24.21 -14.47 21.61
N ARG A 705 -25.37 -14.76 21.01
CA ARG A 705 -25.62 -16.02 20.32
C ARG A 705 -24.61 -16.29 19.19
N LEU A 706 -24.32 -15.29 18.36
CA LEU A 706 -23.33 -15.43 17.29
C LEU A 706 -21.90 -15.53 17.82
N LEU A 707 -21.56 -14.87 18.93
CA LEU A 707 -20.25 -15.01 19.57
C LEU A 707 -20.02 -16.45 20.07
N GLU A 708 -21.02 -17.07 20.71
CA GLU A 708 -20.93 -18.47 21.17
C GLU A 708 -20.65 -19.41 19.99
N LEU A 709 -21.43 -19.30 18.91
CA LEU A 709 -21.25 -20.10 17.69
C LEU A 709 -19.90 -19.81 17.01
N ALA A 710 -19.44 -18.56 17.02
CA ALA A 710 -18.16 -18.19 16.45
C ALA A 710 -17.00 -18.80 17.24
N GLN A 711 -17.08 -18.78 18.58
CA GLN A 711 -16.10 -19.41 19.46
C GLN A 711 -16.06 -20.94 19.26
N GLU A 712 -17.23 -21.57 19.12
CA GLU A 712 -17.31 -23.00 18.79
C GLU A 712 -16.64 -23.30 17.44
N SER A 713 -16.94 -22.52 16.40
CA SER A 713 -16.34 -22.68 15.07
C SER A 713 -14.82 -22.52 15.10
N VAL A 714 -14.30 -21.55 15.88
CA VAL A 714 -12.86 -21.36 16.09
C VAL A 714 -12.24 -22.58 16.76
N ASN A 715 -12.85 -23.10 17.81
CA ASN A 715 -12.38 -24.28 18.54
C ASN A 715 -12.39 -25.53 17.66
N GLN A 716 -13.44 -25.73 16.86
CA GLN A 716 -13.56 -26.85 15.92
C GLN A 716 -12.44 -26.81 14.87
N ARG A 717 -12.20 -25.65 14.24
CA ARG A 717 -11.10 -25.50 13.27
C ARG A 717 -9.74 -25.74 13.91
N TRP A 718 -9.53 -25.22 15.12
CA TRP A 718 -8.29 -25.50 15.87
C TRP A 718 -8.09 -27.00 16.08
N ALA A 719 -9.11 -27.71 16.53
CA ALA A 719 -9.04 -29.16 16.75
C ALA A 719 -8.70 -29.92 15.46
N VAL A 720 -9.30 -29.55 14.32
CA VAL A 720 -8.97 -30.15 13.01
C VAL A 720 -7.50 -29.93 12.65
N TYR A 721 -6.98 -28.71 12.79
CA TYR A 721 -5.59 -28.41 12.46
C TYR A 721 -4.61 -29.10 13.42
N GLU A 722 -4.93 -29.12 14.71
CA GLU A 722 -4.13 -29.80 15.73
C GLU A 722 -4.07 -31.31 15.46
N GLU A 723 -5.20 -31.94 15.09
CA GLU A 723 -5.22 -33.34 14.67
C GLU A 723 -4.34 -33.56 13.43
N MET A 724 -4.47 -32.71 12.41
CA MET A 724 -3.65 -32.80 11.19
C MET A 724 -2.14 -32.70 11.49
N ALA A 725 -1.73 -31.88 12.46
CA ALA A 725 -0.34 -31.76 12.88
C ALA A 725 0.21 -33.03 13.56
N THR A 726 -0.64 -33.99 13.94
CA THR A 726 -0.25 -35.28 14.51
C THR A 726 -0.26 -36.45 13.52
N ARG A 727 -0.75 -36.23 12.30
CA ARG A 727 -0.88 -37.28 11.28
C ARG A 727 0.47 -37.70 10.70
N SER A 728 0.56 -38.95 10.28
CA SER A 728 1.67 -39.46 9.47
C SER A 728 1.53 -39.04 8.00
N ALA A 729 2.63 -39.09 7.25
CA ALA A 729 2.64 -38.78 5.81
C ALA A 729 1.60 -39.57 4.99
N ALA A 730 1.34 -40.83 5.38
CA ALA A 730 0.41 -41.72 4.69
C ALA A 730 -1.07 -41.30 4.82
N GLN A 731 -1.39 -40.41 5.75
CA GLN A 731 -2.74 -39.86 5.95
C GLN A 731 -2.98 -38.58 5.12
N PHE A 732 -2.01 -38.19 4.30
CA PHE A 732 -2.14 -37.11 3.32
C PHE A 732 -2.04 -37.67 1.90
N THR A 733 -2.85 -37.11 0.99
CA THR A 733 -2.88 -37.51 -0.42
C THR A 733 -1.48 -37.41 -1.05
N PRO A 734 -0.96 -38.47 -1.70
CA PRO A 734 0.28 -38.39 -2.45
C PRO A 734 0.16 -37.44 -3.64
N ASP A 735 1.25 -36.74 -3.94
CA ASP A 735 1.43 -36.15 -5.26
C ASP A 735 1.77 -37.24 -6.28
N ALA A 736 0.88 -37.44 -7.26
CA ALA A 736 1.08 -38.44 -8.32
C ALA A 736 1.93 -37.90 -9.50
N ARG A 737 2.31 -36.62 -9.48
CA ARG A 737 3.12 -36.02 -10.54
C ARG A 737 4.54 -36.61 -10.52
N LYS A 738 5.08 -36.88 -11.71
CA LYS A 738 6.49 -37.23 -11.83
C LYS A 738 7.32 -36.03 -11.40
N SER A 739 8.40 -36.26 -10.63
CA SER A 739 9.41 -35.22 -10.40
C SER A 739 9.83 -34.67 -11.77
N ARG A 740 9.70 -33.35 -11.96
CA ARG A 740 10.10 -32.73 -13.22
C ARG A 740 11.63 -32.76 -13.27
N SER A 741 12.20 -33.79 -13.89
CA SER A 741 13.57 -33.70 -14.36
C SER A 741 13.58 -32.70 -15.51
N TRP A 742 14.00 -31.47 -15.25
CA TRP A 742 14.48 -30.57 -16.31
C TRP A 742 15.84 -31.07 -16.79
N THR A 743 15.85 -32.26 -17.39
CA THR A 743 16.89 -32.71 -18.32
C THR A 743 16.47 -32.28 -19.71
#